data_AF-A0A498ILJ9-F1
#
_entry.id   AF-A0A498ILJ9-F1
#
_cell.length_a   1.000
_cell.length_b   1.000
_cell.length_c   1.000
_cell.angle_alpha   90.00
_cell.angle_beta   90.00
_cell.angle_gamma   90.00
#
_symmetry.space_group_name_H-M   'P 1'
#
loop_
_entity.id
_entity.type
_entity.pdbx_description
1 polymer ?
#
loop_
_entity_poly.entity_id
_entity_poly.type
_entity_poly.pdbx_seq_one_letter_code
_entity_poly.pdbx_strand_id
1 'polypeptide(L)'
;MAGREMTSNSHISSTGANNNLQNMNYSENFGEESPIPKLQPIEKSVKEVCAGSSSKITKTVEAYCKSGLELWVDLKTDSPQLHLDHMDLPQLTVPAPPQGSSPQADHLSNFGSQMLLASNSIQRASDLLVSVSLGAEMNRIKTTELASQAMEELKKLALAREPLWQVDIENNTEILSEIEYTREFGDISTTLMEIVRMVEVRESPSLPNLDLNNSEYSVGSNEHKPRELGGPKPASFEASREIGFVQMNPASIIELLMDLGQWSQAFSTIVSRASIMGVLSSTGVQGNYDGTLQVMTAEFQAPAPLIPTRENYFARYCKNLGDGMWGVVDVSLEKLFQLPSRNFRRQPSGCLIQEMPNGWSQVIWVEHVEVDNTLVHNLFKPLVSSGFAFSAKRWVTTLIGQRQWLETLTATRTTLAADGADVSSQGRRSLLKLSERMVRSFYIDNISGSAENKWMPLPLGWPISGAENVRISMKSSTDDPGKPPGSTVVFTTSINLPFPRKQVFSFLRDEKCRNEWDMLASNHGFDEYAYFANGKTPGNRVSILRAFKSNEVEIFYLQASYTDATGSYVVYAPIDMYAMTELINGGNPDNLAILASGFSILPDKPKHRDDTGGSLLTIAFHVAAGTSTQEHVSAHQHANLMYCVLASTVVSVEDGLQST
;
A
#
# COMPACT_ATOMS: atom_id res chain seq x y z
N MET A 1 -34.34 -38.55 -5.36
CA MET A 1 -35.61 -39.13 -5.83
C MET A 1 -36.61 -37.99 -6.01
N ALA A 2 -37.16 -37.88 -7.22
CA ALA A 2 -38.33 -37.09 -7.68
C ALA A 2 -38.40 -35.60 -7.28
N GLY A 3 -38.64 -34.63 -8.16
CA GLY A 3 -39.00 -34.63 -9.58
C GLY A 3 -39.47 -33.21 -9.92
N ARG A 4 -38.99 -32.64 -11.03
CA ARG A 4 -39.45 -31.36 -11.58
C ARG A 4 -39.88 -31.62 -13.02
N GLU A 5 -41.15 -31.36 -13.30
CA GLU A 5 -41.76 -31.40 -14.64
C GLU A 5 -42.10 -29.99 -15.13
N MET A 6 -41.78 -29.77 -16.41
CA MET A 6 -42.51 -29.01 -17.44
C MET A 6 -42.69 -27.48 -17.23
N THR A 7 -42.70 -26.57 -18.22
CA THR A 7 -43.13 -26.52 -19.64
C THR A 7 -42.51 -25.23 -20.26
N SER A 8 -41.83 -25.27 -21.41
CA SER A 8 -42.29 -24.95 -22.80
C SER A 8 -42.52 -23.48 -23.21
N ASN A 9 -41.65 -23.01 -24.12
CA ASN A 9 -41.85 -22.28 -25.40
C ASN A 9 -42.80 -21.08 -25.54
N SER A 10 -42.28 -19.98 -26.13
CA SER A 10 -42.66 -19.54 -27.50
C SER A 10 -41.78 -18.39 -28.04
N HIS A 11 -41.29 -18.56 -29.27
CA HIS A 11 -40.59 -17.59 -30.13
C HIS A 11 -41.55 -16.55 -30.76
N ILE A 12 -41.06 -15.32 -31.01
CA ILE A 12 -41.47 -14.48 -32.17
C ILE A 12 -40.24 -13.77 -32.76
N SER A 13 -40.19 -13.77 -34.09
CA SER A 13 -39.19 -13.31 -35.07
C SER A 13 -39.24 -11.81 -35.38
N SER A 14 -38.12 -11.23 -35.86
CA SER A 14 -38.09 -9.95 -36.59
C SER A 14 -37.39 -10.10 -37.95
N THR A 15 -38.02 -9.59 -39.02
CA THR A 15 -37.43 -9.43 -40.37
C THR A 15 -37.99 -8.19 -41.05
N GLY A 16 -37.07 -7.37 -41.59
CA GLY A 16 -37.24 -6.39 -42.68
C GLY A 16 -37.92 -5.06 -42.36
N ALA A 17 -37.65 -3.93 -43.00
CA ALA A 17 -36.59 -3.46 -43.89
C ALA A 17 -36.85 -1.95 -44.15
N ASN A 18 -35.79 -1.14 -44.12
CA ASN A 18 -35.46 0.03 -44.96
C ASN A 18 -36.42 1.22 -45.26
N ASN A 19 -35.76 2.38 -45.22
CA ASN A 19 -35.88 3.62 -46.03
C ASN A 19 -36.83 4.74 -45.57
N ASN A 20 -36.23 5.88 -45.18
CA ASN A 20 -36.08 7.03 -46.09
C ASN A 20 -35.19 8.15 -45.52
N LEU A 21 -34.26 8.60 -46.36
CA LEU A 21 -33.48 9.84 -46.28
C LEU A 21 -34.25 11.01 -46.91
N GLN A 22 -33.99 12.22 -46.38
CA GLN A 22 -33.98 13.56 -47.03
C GLN A 22 -34.84 14.61 -46.32
N ASN A 23 -34.20 15.54 -45.58
CA ASN A 23 -34.02 16.91 -46.08
C ASN A 23 -33.18 17.78 -45.12
N MET A 24 -32.32 18.60 -45.74
CA MET A 24 -31.35 19.53 -45.14
C MET A 24 -31.98 20.86 -44.69
N ASN A 25 -31.41 21.51 -43.65
CA ASN A 25 -30.72 22.81 -43.75
C ASN A 25 -30.34 23.45 -42.39
N TYR A 26 -29.07 23.92 -42.31
CA TYR A 26 -28.43 25.08 -41.62
C TYR A 26 -29.13 25.75 -40.40
N SER A 27 -28.51 26.15 -39.29
CA SER A 27 -27.18 26.77 -39.07
C SER A 27 -26.75 26.79 -37.57
N GLU A 28 -25.43 26.81 -37.37
CA GLU A 28 -24.64 27.52 -36.33
C GLU A 28 -24.65 27.14 -34.82
N ASN A 29 -23.40 26.86 -34.39
CA ASN A 29 -22.72 27.19 -33.12
C ASN A 29 -23.10 26.46 -31.82
N PHE A 30 -22.25 25.49 -31.42
CA PHE A 30 -21.58 25.49 -30.11
C PHE A 30 -20.23 24.77 -30.24
N GLY A 31 -19.17 25.43 -29.75
CA GLY A 31 -17.77 25.04 -29.93
C GLY A 31 -17.19 24.19 -28.81
N GLU A 32 -16.11 23.52 -29.20
CA GLU A 32 -14.93 23.09 -28.43
C GLU A 32 -15.12 22.13 -27.25
N GLU A 33 -15.10 20.83 -27.57
CA GLU A 33 -14.43 19.83 -26.74
C GLU A 33 -12.93 20.15 -26.69
N SER A 34 -12.41 20.33 -25.48
CA SER A 34 -10.99 20.47 -25.20
C SER A 34 -10.26 19.15 -25.49
N PRO A 35 -9.16 19.15 -26.28
CA PRO A 35 -8.43 17.92 -26.56
C PRO A 35 -7.69 17.46 -25.30
N ILE A 36 -7.94 16.20 -24.92
CA ILE A 36 -7.12 15.42 -23.98
C ILE A 36 -5.64 15.57 -24.40
N PRO A 37 -4.70 15.89 -23.49
CA PRO A 37 -3.31 16.08 -23.88
C PRO A 37 -2.75 14.75 -24.39
N LYS A 38 -2.40 14.68 -25.68
CA LYS A 38 -1.72 13.55 -26.28
C LYS A 38 -0.30 13.43 -25.71
N LEU A 39 0.03 12.24 -25.19
CA LEU A 39 1.33 11.77 -24.69
C LEU A 39 2.50 11.76 -25.71
N GLN A 40 2.32 12.35 -26.90
CA GLN A 40 3.36 12.42 -27.94
C GLN A 40 4.72 13.00 -27.49
N PRO A 41 4.83 13.91 -26.49
CA PRO A 41 6.13 14.39 -26.04
C PRO A 41 6.99 13.31 -25.36
N ILE A 42 6.39 12.36 -24.64
CA ILE A 42 7.13 11.34 -23.86
C ILE A 42 7.67 10.25 -24.79
N GLU A 43 6.84 9.72 -25.70
CA GLU A 43 7.33 8.81 -26.74
C GLU A 43 8.43 9.43 -27.58
N LYS A 44 8.30 10.72 -27.93
CA LYS A 44 9.28 11.43 -28.74
C LYS A 44 10.58 11.67 -27.98
N SER A 45 10.54 12.05 -26.70
CA SER A 45 11.74 12.18 -25.86
C SER A 45 12.41 10.85 -25.55
N VAL A 46 11.67 9.78 -25.30
CA VAL A 46 12.24 8.43 -25.13
C VAL A 46 12.83 7.94 -26.45
N LYS A 47 12.14 8.08 -27.59
CA LYS A 47 12.68 7.75 -28.92
C LYS A 47 13.87 8.62 -29.31
N GLU A 48 13.92 9.91 -28.96
CA GLU A 48 15.07 10.79 -29.22
C GLU A 48 16.29 10.47 -28.33
N VAL A 49 16.07 10.13 -27.04
CA VAL A 49 17.13 9.67 -26.12
C VAL A 49 17.64 8.28 -26.55
N CYS A 50 16.74 7.37 -26.92
CA CYS A 50 17.07 6.05 -27.45
C CYS A 50 17.66 6.11 -28.87
N ALA A 51 17.36 7.12 -29.71
CA ALA A 51 17.89 7.22 -31.07
C ALA A 51 19.22 7.97 -31.14
N GLY A 52 19.43 9.04 -30.36
CA GLY A 52 20.69 9.80 -30.34
C GLY A 52 21.85 9.11 -29.61
N SER A 53 21.53 8.10 -28.80
CA SER A 53 22.47 7.39 -27.94
C SER A 53 22.34 5.85 -28.02
N SER A 54 21.52 5.33 -28.95
CA SER A 54 21.12 3.92 -29.07
C SER A 54 22.27 2.94 -28.89
N SER A 55 23.35 3.07 -29.66
CA SER A 55 24.46 2.10 -29.57
C SER A 55 25.26 2.17 -28.27
N LYS A 56 25.19 3.28 -27.53
CA LYS A 56 25.95 3.51 -26.29
C LYS A 56 25.09 3.21 -25.06
N ILE A 57 23.84 3.67 -25.03
CA ILE A 57 22.84 3.27 -24.02
C ILE A 57 22.54 1.79 -24.12
N THR A 58 22.33 1.20 -25.31
CA THR A 58 22.11 -0.25 -25.43
C THR A 58 23.33 -1.04 -24.97
N LYS A 59 24.56 -0.59 -25.28
CA LYS A 59 25.78 -1.23 -24.74
C LYS A 59 25.97 -1.02 -23.24
N THR A 60 25.59 0.13 -22.68
CA THR A 60 25.67 0.41 -21.24
C THR A 60 24.55 -0.30 -20.47
N VAL A 61 23.35 -0.41 -21.04
CA VAL A 61 22.25 -1.22 -20.55
C VAL A 61 22.64 -2.68 -20.64
N GLU A 62 23.18 -3.18 -21.75
CA GLU A 62 23.69 -4.56 -21.86
C GLU A 62 24.85 -4.84 -20.90
N ALA A 63 25.78 -3.90 -20.75
CA ALA A 63 26.88 -4.00 -19.79
C ALA A 63 26.41 -3.92 -18.34
N TYR A 64 25.33 -3.18 -18.05
CA TYR A 64 24.68 -3.17 -16.75
C TYR A 64 23.72 -4.35 -16.55
N CYS A 65 23.13 -4.92 -17.58
CA CYS A 65 22.39 -6.17 -17.49
C CYS A 65 23.38 -7.30 -17.19
N LYS A 66 24.55 -7.28 -17.83
CA LYS A 66 25.68 -8.14 -17.49
C LYS A 66 26.22 -7.86 -16.09
N SER A 67 26.54 -6.61 -15.76
CA SER A 67 27.05 -6.20 -14.45
C SER A 67 26.00 -6.36 -13.34
N GLY A 68 24.72 -6.28 -13.67
CA GLY A 68 23.58 -6.50 -12.79
C GLY A 68 23.43 -7.98 -12.51
N LEU A 69 23.43 -8.84 -13.54
CA LEU A 69 23.58 -10.29 -13.39
C LEU A 69 24.86 -10.64 -12.61
N GLU A 70 25.99 -9.97 -12.87
CA GLU A 70 27.25 -10.15 -12.14
C GLU A 70 27.16 -9.62 -10.71
N LEU A 71 26.41 -8.55 -10.43
CA LEU A 71 26.11 -8.06 -9.06
C LEU A 71 25.21 -9.06 -8.31
N TRP A 72 24.24 -9.66 -9.00
CA TRP A 72 23.43 -10.75 -8.48
C TRP A 72 24.30 -11.99 -8.21
N VAL A 73 25.35 -12.20 -9.01
CA VAL A 73 26.38 -13.23 -8.80
C VAL A 73 27.39 -12.83 -7.71
N ASP A 74 27.69 -11.56 -7.47
CA ASP A 74 28.61 -11.11 -6.41
C ASP A 74 27.93 -11.16 -5.02
N LEU A 75 26.60 -11.02 -4.95
CA LEU A 75 25.80 -11.36 -3.76
C LEU A 75 25.99 -12.84 -3.32
N LYS A 76 26.51 -13.70 -4.20
CA LYS A 76 26.81 -15.12 -3.97
C LYS A 76 28.12 -15.34 -3.20
N THR A 77 29.06 -14.38 -3.23
CA THR A 77 30.43 -14.58 -2.73
C THR A 77 30.67 -14.14 -1.28
N ASP A 78 29.76 -13.37 -0.67
CA ASP A 78 29.93 -12.88 0.72
C ASP A 78 29.25 -13.75 1.79
N SER A 79 28.75 -14.94 1.45
CA SER A 79 28.34 -15.93 2.46
C SER A 79 29.55 -16.73 2.94
N PRO A 80 29.96 -16.66 4.22
CA PRO A 80 31.10 -17.44 4.71
C PRO A 80 30.74 -18.93 4.64
N GLN A 81 31.39 -19.65 3.73
CA GLN A 81 31.39 -21.10 3.72
C GLN A 81 32.09 -21.59 4.99
N LEU A 82 31.32 -22.03 5.98
CA LEU A 82 31.84 -22.79 7.11
C LEU A 82 32.25 -24.18 6.61
N HIS A 83 33.52 -24.32 6.23
CA HIS A 83 34.17 -25.60 6.05
C HIS A 83 34.29 -26.27 7.43
N LEU A 84 33.42 -27.25 7.71
CA LEU A 84 33.63 -28.18 8.81
C LEU A 84 34.77 -29.12 8.42
N ASP A 85 35.93 -28.94 9.05
CA ASP A 85 36.87 -30.04 9.26
C ASP A 85 37.54 -29.90 10.64
N HIS A 86 37.63 -31.07 11.29
CA HIS A 86 38.20 -31.33 12.61
C HIS A 86 39.45 -30.51 12.97
N MET A 87 39.41 -29.81 14.12
CA MET A 87 40.60 -29.59 14.94
C MET A 87 40.23 -29.39 16.42
N ASP A 88 41.03 -30.05 17.27
CA ASP A 88 40.90 -30.18 18.72
C ASP A 88 40.88 -28.85 19.50
N LEU A 89 40.10 -28.84 20.59
CA LEU A 89 40.12 -27.81 21.62
C LEU A 89 41.50 -27.70 22.29
N PRO A 90 41.88 -26.45 22.65
CA PRO A 90 42.28 -26.21 24.03
C PRO A 90 41.52 -25.03 24.65
N GLN A 91 41.07 -25.23 25.91
CA GLN A 91 40.68 -24.15 26.80
C GLN A 91 41.89 -23.24 27.06
N LEU A 92 41.70 -21.90 27.07
CA LEU A 92 42.17 -21.00 28.15
C LEU A 92 41.91 -19.50 27.88
N THR A 93 41.27 -18.89 28.89
CA THR A 93 41.38 -17.51 29.40
C THR A 93 40.99 -16.28 28.56
N VAL A 94 40.05 -15.53 29.15
CA VAL A 94 39.63 -14.17 28.82
C VAL A 94 40.71 -13.15 29.23
N PRO A 95 41.07 -12.18 28.37
CA PRO A 95 41.63 -10.91 28.80
C PRO A 95 40.67 -9.72 28.52
N ALA A 96 40.74 -8.74 29.42
CA ALA A 96 39.96 -7.50 29.47
C ALA A 96 40.18 -6.56 28.25
N PRO A 97 39.26 -5.59 28.01
CA PRO A 97 39.32 -4.74 26.82
C PRO A 97 40.36 -3.61 26.96
N PRO A 98 41.12 -3.25 25.90
CA PRO A 98 41.94 -2.05 25.92
C PRO A 98 41.13 -0.83 25.46
N GLN A 99 41.38 0.28 26.15
CA GLN A 99 40.90 1.61 25.80
C GLN A 99 41.70 2.22 24.63
N GLY A 100 40.99 2.95 23.77
CA GLY A 100 41.49 4.13 23.07
C GLY A 100 42.20 3.90 21.72
N SER A 101 41.58 4.36 20.63
CA SER A 101 42.02 5.51 19.80
C SER A 101 41.40 5.44 18.41
N SER A 102 40.74 6.54 18.03
CA SER A 102 40.14 6.80 16.71
C SER A 102 41.19 7.23 15.69
N PRO A 103 41.00 6.89 14.41
CA PRO A 103 41.41 7.75 13.30
C PRO A 103 40.20 8.28 12.52
N GLN A 104 40.29 9.57 12.20
CA GLN A 104 39.34 10.38 11.44
C GLN A 104 39.10 9.81 10.03
N ALA A 105 37.83 9.77 9.63
CA ALA A 105 37.41 9.81 8.23
C ALA A 105 36.56 11.08 8.07
N ASP A 106 37.23 12.18 7.72
CA ASP A 106 36.58 13.42 7.30
C ASP A 106 36.25 13.33 5.79
N HIS A 107 35.16 14.01 5.43
CA HIS A 107 34.63 14.27 4.09
C HIS A 107 33.62 13.27 3.51
N LEU A 108 32.36 13.38 3.96
CA LEU A 108 31.13 13.29 3.13
C LEU A 108 29.91 13.66 4.00
N SER A 109 29.81 14.93 4.42
CA SER A 109 28.63 15.45 5.13
C SER A 109 28.37 16.89 4.69
N ASN A 110 27.79 17.05 3.50
CA ASN A 110 27.21 18.33 3.13
C ASN A 110 25.97 18.18 2.24
N PHE A 111 24.96 17.50 2.79
CA PHE A 111 23.56 17.64 2.39
C PHE A 111 22.71 17.52 3.65
N GLY A 112 22.77 18.55 4.49
CA GLY A 112 22.13 18.57 5.81
C GLY A 112 21.37 19.87 6.02
N SER A 113 20.13 19.93 5.53
CA SER A 113 19.11 20.87 6.01
C SER A 113 17.73 20.27 5.77
N GLN A 114 17.44 19.15 6.45
CA GLN A 114 16.11 18.60 6.76
C GLN A 114 16.29 17.29 7.56
N MET A 115 16.91 17.36 8.74
CA MET A 115 17.19 16.18 9.57
C MET A 115 16.51 16.25 10.96
N LEU A 116 15.25 16.71 11.00
CA LEU A 116 14.50 16.93 12.24
C LEU A 116 13.26 16.03 12.43
N LEU A 117 13.00 15.05 11.56
CA LEU A 117 11.74 14.28 11.63
C LEU A 117 11.83 12.95 12.38
N ALA A 118 12.95 12.21 12.29
CA ALA A 118 13.08 10.90 12.94
C ALA A 118 13.30 10.97 14.46
N SER A 119 14.01 11.99 14.95
CA SER A 119 14.21 12.22 16.40
C SER A 119 12.90 12.57 17.12
N ASN A 120 11.94 13.15 16.40
CA ASN A 120 10.68 13.61 16.97
C ASN A 120 9.69 12.49 17.34
N SER A 121 9.73 11.30 16.73
CA SER A 121 8.76 10.24 17.06
C SER A 121 9.07 9.56 18.41
N ILE A 122 10.35 9.32 18.72
CA ILE A 122 10.81 8.70 19.97
C ILE A 122 10.65 9.66 21.16
N GLN A 123 10.94 10.95 20.96
CA GLN A 123 10.73 11.98 21.99
C GLN A 123 9.23 12.18 22.30
N ARG A 124 8.35 12.16 21.30
CA ARG A 124 6.90 12.32 21.51
C ARG A 124 6.21 11.10 22.11
N ALA A 125 6.65 9.89 21.78
CA ALA A 125 6.26 8.66 22.46
C ALA A 125 6.59 8.72 23.96
N SER A 126 7.77 9.24 24.28
CA SER A 126 8.20 9.49 25.66
C SER A 126 7.36 10.59 26.32
N ASP A 127 7.03 11.67 25.61
CA ASP A 127 6.15 12.75 26.11
C ASP A 127 4.72 12.27 26.35
N LEU A 128 4.19 11.35 25.54
CA LEU A 128 2.92 10.66 25.78
C LEU A 128 2.98 9.81 27.04
N LEU A 129 4.03 9.00 27.19
CA LEU A 129 4.21 8.18 28.40
C LEU A 129 4.43 9.03 29.65
N VAL A 130 5.13 10.17 29.56
CA VAL A 130 5.37 11.13 30.65
C VAL A 130 4.11 11.93 31.00
N SER A 131 3.36 12.41 30.00
CA SER A 131 2.08 13.11 30.21
C SER A 131 0.98 12.19 30.74
N VAL A 132 0.99 10.91 30.31
CA VAL A 132 0.21 9.87 30.98
C VAL A 132 0.71 9.73 32.42
N SER A 133 2.01 9.64 32.68
CA SER A 133 2.56 9.40 34.03
C SER A 133 2.28 10.51 35.07
N LEU A 134 2.22 11.79 34.68
CA LEU A 134 1.94 12.92 35.61
C LEU A 134 0.46 13.06 36.04
N GLY A 135 -0.40 12.14 35.59
CA GLY A 135 -1.81 12.05 35.97
C GLY A 135 -2.40 10.67 35.62
N ALA A 136 -1.59 9.62 35.75
CA ALA A 136 -1.78 8.32 35.10
C ALA A 136 -3.15 7.73 35.29
N GLU A 137 -3.68 7.78 36.52
CA GLU A 137 -4.97 7.18 36.81
C GLU A 137 -6.13 7.95 36.17
N MET A 138 -6.10 9.29 36.20
CA MET A 138 -7.12 10.12 35.55
C MET A 138 -7.10 9.94 34.03
N ASN A 139 -5.92 9.90 33.42
CA ASN A 139 -5.76 9.69 31.99
C ASN A 139 -6.18 8.27 31.57
N ARG A 140 -5.91 7.26 32.40
CA ARG A 140 -6.37 5.88 32.22
C ARG A 140 -7.89 5.80 32.27
N ILE A 141 -8.53 6.44 33.26
CA ILE A 141 -10.00 6.51 33.38
C ILE A 141 -10.61 7.18 32.15
N LYS A 142 -10.13 8.37 31.76
CA LYS A 142 -10.62 9.09 30.56
C LYS A 142 -10.47 8.27 29.28
N THR A 143 -9.34 7.59 29.10
CA THR A 143 -9.09 6.74 27.93
C THR A 143 -10.02 5.53 27.91
N THR A 144 -10.27 4.92 29.07
CA THR A 144 -11.19 3.79 29.21
C THR A 144 -12.63 4.20 28.90
N GLU A 145 -13.07 5.36 29.39
CA GLU A 145 -14.39 5.91 29.12
C GLU A 145 -14.57 6.22 27.62
N LEU A 146 -13.59 6.89 27.00
CA LEU A 146 -13.60 7.17 25.56
C LEU A 146 -13.68 5.88 24.74
N ALA A 147 -12.88 4.87 25.08
CA ALA A 147 -12.88 3.59 24.39
C ALA A 147 -14.21 2.82 24.54
N SER A 148 -14.84 2.92 25.72
CA SER A 148 -16.14 2.29 25.98
C SER A 148 -17.25 2.98 25.18
N GLN A 149 -17.26 4.31 25.12
CA GLN A 149 -18.18 5.09 24.28
C GLN A 149 -17.97 4.79 22.79
N ALA A 150 -16.71 4.70 22.36
CA ALA A 150 -16.35 4.32 20.99
C ALA A 150 -16.85 2.92 20.63
N MET A 151 -16.83 1.96 21.56
CA MET A 151 -17.37 0.62 21.32
C MET A 151 -18.88 0.64 21.08
N GLU A 152 -19.63 1.40 21.87
CA GLU A 152 -21.08 1.56 21.68
C GLU A 152 -21.41 2.27 20.36
N GLU A 153 -20.63 3.29 19.99
CA GLU A 153 -20.74 3.96 18.70
C GLU A 153 -20.43 3.00 17.54
N LEU A 154 -19.32 2.27 17.58
CA LEU A 154 -18.96 1.26 16.57
C LEU A 154 -20.06 0.23 16.41
N LYS A 155 -20.62 -0.26 17.53
CA LYS A 155 -21.72 -1.24 17.52
C LYS A 155 -22.94 -0.71 16.78
N LYS A 156 -23.32 0.56 17.03
CA LYS A 156 -24.43 1.20 16.30
C LYS A 156 -24.09 1.41 14.84
N LEU A 157 -22.91 1.95 14.51
CA LEU A 157 -22.47 2.18 13.12
C LEU A 157 -22.48 0.88 12.31
N ALA A 158 -21.97 -0.21 12.88
CA ALA A 158 -21.89 -1.51 12.22
C ALA A 158 -23.29 -2.11 11.95
N LEU A 159 -24.25 -1.94 12.86
CA LEU A 159 -25.57 -2.57 12.77
C LEU A 159 -26.67 -1.67 12.19
N ALA A 160 -26.43 -0.36 12.09
CA ALA A 160 -27.38 0.61 11.57
C ALA A 160 -27.70 0.37 10.09
N ARG A 161 -28.83 0.93 9.65
CA ARG A 161 -29.24 0.94 8.23
C ARG A 161 -29.54 2.39 7.83
N GLU A 162 -30.39 2.59 6.84
CA GLU A 162 -30.99 3.89 6.59
C GLU A 162 -31.71 4.41 7.85
N PRO A 163 -31.66 5.72 8.15
CA PRO A 163 -31.11 6.80 7.33
C PRO A 163 -29.60 7.04 7.51
N LEU A 164 -28.95 6.38 8.49
CA LEU A 164 -27.55 6.64 8.84
C LEU A 164 -26.60 6.23 7.70
N TRP A 165 -26.80 5.03 7.16
CA TRP A 165 -26.13 4.57 5.93
C TRP A 165 -27.09 4.73 4.76
N GLN A 166 -26.77 5.64 3.85
CA GLN A 166 -27.55 5.87 2.63
C GLN A 166 -26.98 5.05 1.48
N VAL A 167 -27.85 4.42 0.70
CA VAL A 167 -27.43 3.63 -0.46
C VAL A 167 -27.30 4.54 -1.67
N ASP A 168 -26.08 4.67 -2.18
CA ASP A 168 -25.83 5.21 -3.50
C ASP A 168 -26.19 4.13 -4.54
N ILE A 169 -27.25 4.37 -5.30
CA ILE A 169 -27.80 3.44 -6.30
C ILE A 169 -26.85 3.29 -7.49
N GLU A 170 -26.14 4.34 -7.88
CA GLU A 170 -25.25 4.32 -9.05
C GLU A 170 -24.03 3.46 -8.79
N ASN A 171 -23.44 3.60 -7.61
CA ASN A 171 -22.25 2.87 -7.21
C ASN A 171 -22.55 1.61 -6.39
N ASN A 172 -23.81 1.39 -5.98
CA ASN A 172 -24.23 0.32 -5.07
C ASN A 172 -23.37 0.30 -3.79
N THR A 173 -23.09 1.49 -3.25
CA THR A 173 -22.25 1.70 -2.07
C THR A 173 -23.05 2.33 -0.95
N GLU A 174 -22.68 2.05 0.30
CA GLU A 174 -23.22 2.73 1.46
C GLU A 174 -22.37 3.97 1.78
N ILE A 175 -23.01 5.12 1.93
CA ILE A 175 -22.39 6.38 2.32
C ILE A 175 -22.95 6.77 3.68
N LEU A 176 -22.06 7.08 4.62
CA LEU A 176 -22.47 7.58 5.94
C LEU A 176 -23.01 9.00 5.79
N SER A 177 -24.25 9.23 6.24
CA SER A 177 -24.82 10.58 6.27
C SER A 177 -24.24 11.38 7.42
N GLU A 178 -23.45 12.40 7.12
CA GLU A 178 -22.84 13.28 8.12
C GLU A 178 -23.88 13.97 9.01
N ILE A 179 -25.02 14.39 8.43
CA ILE A 179 -26.12 15.02 9.18
C ILE A 179 -26.72 14.06 10.20
N GLU A 180 -27.03 12.83 9.77
CA GLU A 180 -27.62 11.81 10.63
C GLU A 180 -26.63 11.33 11.69
N TYR A 181 -25.35 11.20 11.31
CA TYR A 181 -24.26 10.89 12.23
C TYR A 181 -24.12 11.97 13.32
N THR A 182 -24.04 13.25 12.94
CA THR A 182 -23.97 14.34 13.91
C THR A 182 -25.23 14.44 14.77
N ARG A 183 -26.41 14.09 14.24
CA ARG A 183 -27.64 14.05 15.04
C ARG A 183 -27.62 12.95 16.10
N GLU A 184 -27.04 11.79 15.79
CA GLU A 184 -27.04 10.63 16.68
C GLU A 184 -25.86 10.62 17.67
N PHE A 185 -24.68 11.09 17.23
CA PHE A 185 -23.42 11.01 17.99
C PHE A 185 -22.82 12.38 18.33
N GLY A 186 -23.36 13.48 17.79
CA GLY A 186 -22.87 14.82 18.06
C GLY A 186 -23.03 15.21 19.52
N ASP A 187 -21.98 15.80 20.08
CA ASP A 187 -22.02 16.35 21.44
C ASP A 187 -22.75 17.70 21.42
N ILE A 188 -23.90 17.73 22.09
CA ILE A 188 -24.77 18.90 22.23
C ILE A 188 -23.99 20.09 22.82
N SER A 189 -22.99 19.82 23.67
CA SER A 189 -22.15 20.81 24.33
C SER A 189 -21.22 21.56 23.37
N THR A 190 -20.60 20.86 22.42
CA THR A 190 -19.71 21.47 21.41
C THR A 190 -20.48 22.30 20.40
N THR A 191 -21.67 21.84 20.00
CA THR A 191 -22.57 22.61 19.12
C THR A 191 -23.04 23.90 19.81
N LEU A 192 -23.41 23.82 21.10
CA LEU A 192 -23.72 25.00 21.91
C LEU A 192 -22.52 25.94 22.06
N MET A 193 -21.31 25.42 22.29
CA MET A 193 -20.09 26.24 22.37
C MET A 193 -19.73 26.88 21.04
N GLU A 194 -19.95 26.23 19.90
CA GLU A 194 -19.78 26.84 18.57
C GLU A 194 -20.81 27.92 18.32
N ILE A 195 -22.07 27.70 18.70
CA ILE A 195 -23.11 28.73 18.64
C ILE A 195 -22.75 29.92 19.55
N VAL A 196 -22.31 29.67 20.79
CA VAL A 196 -21.84 30.72 21.71
C VAL A 196 -20.64 31.46 21.11
N ARG A 197 -19.67 30.75 20.53
CA ARG A 197 -18.50 31.34 19.86
C ARG A 197 -18.91 32.17 18.64
N MET A 198 -19.85 31.71 17.82
CA MET A 198 -20.40 32.46 16.69
C MET A 198 -21.22 33.69 17.13
N VAL A 199 -21.84 33.63 18.31
CA VAL A 199 -22.55 34.75 18.92
C VAL A 199 -21.57 35.74 19.56
N GLU A 200 -20.48 35.27 20.17
CA GLU A 200 -19.39 36.07 20.75
C GLU A 200 -18.56 36.79 19.69
N VAL A 201 -18.46 36.24 18.46
CA VAL A 201 -17.78 36.87 17.31
C VAL A 201 -18.66 37.91 16.61
N ARG A 202 -19.88 38.20 17.09
CA ARG A 202 -20.66 39.36 16.62
C ARG A 202 -20.19 40.66 17.27
N GLU A 203 -19.16 41.29 16.71
CA GLU A 203 -19.25 42.74 16.62
C GLU A 203 -20.44 43.10 15.72
N SER A 204 -21.32 43.94 16.26
CA SER A 204 -22.58 44.40 15.71
C SER A 204 -22.51 44.87 14.25
N PRO A 205 -23.48 44.53 13.38
CA PRO A 205 -23.67 45.25 12.13
C PRO A 205 -24.24 46.63 12.49
N SER A 206 -23.42 47.68 12.44
CA SER A 206 -23.94 49.04 12.46
C SER A 206 -24.75 49.27 11.18
N LEU A 207 -26.04 49.52 11.35
CA LEU A 207 -26.90 50.04 10.30
C LEU A 207 -26.36 51.41 9.83
N PRO A 208 -26.54 51.78 8.54
CA PRO A 208 -25.87 52.93 7.95
C PRO A 208 -26.50 54.23 8.45
N ASN A 209 -25.70 55.07 9.11
CA ASN A 209 -26.06 56.48 9.28
C ASN A 209 -25.74 57.22 7.98
N LEU A 210 -26.81 57.76 7.38
CA LEU A 210 -26.76 58.78 6.35
C LEU A 210 -26.16 60.06 6.94
N ASP A 211 -24.97 60.43 6.50
CA ASP A 211 -24.54 61.83 6.54
C ASP A 211 -23.90 62.21 5.21
N LEU A 212 -24.57 63.15 4.54
CA LEU A 212 -24.14 63.88 3.36
C LEU A 212 -23.02 64.84 3.76
N ASN A 213 -21.86 64.78 3.10
CA ASN A 213 -21.18 65.96 2.53
C ASN A 213 -19.84 65.66 1.82
N ASN A 214 -19.79 66.10 0.56
CA ASN A 214 -18.69 66.66 -0.24
C ASN A 214 -17.39 65.88 -0.58
N SER A 215 -17.40 65.43 -1.85
CA SER A 215 -16.44 65.71 -2.95
C SER A 215 -14.94 65.43 -2.76
N GLU A 216 -14.41 64.44 -3.50
CA GLU A 216 -13.71 64.67 -4.79
C GLU A 216 -13.31 63.34 -5.48
N TYR A 217 -13.22 63.42 -6.81
CA TYR A 217 -13.05 62.44 -7.87
C TYR A 217 -12.01 61.31 -7.70
N SER A 218 -12.37 60.07 -8.05
CA SER A 218 -11.90 59.40 -9.29
C SER A 218 -12.44 57.97 -9.45
N VAL A 219 -12.91 57.69 -10.66
CA VAL A 219 -13.49 56.43 -11.13
C VAL A 219 -12.39 55.45 -11.54
N GLY A 220 -12.50 54.21 -11.07
CA GLY A 220 -11.69 53.07 -11.52
C GLY A 220 -12.33 51.77 -11.06
N SER A 221 -13.20 51.22 -11.90
CA SER A 221 -13.93 49.96 -11.68
C SER A 221 -12.99 48.75 -11.66
N ASN A 222 -12.86 48.10 -10.50
CA ASN A 222 -12.42 46.71 -10.38
C ASN A 222 -13.34 46.01 -9.38
N GLU A 223 -14.16 45.08 -9.87
CA GLU A 223 -14.92 44.13 -9.06
C GLU A 223 -13.95 43.30 -8.20
N HIS A 224 -13.84 43.65 -6.91
CA HIS A 224 -13.13 42.85 -5.94
C HIS A 224 -14.06 41.75 -5.43
N LYS A 225 -13.85 40.51 -5.90
CA LYS A 225 -14.27 39.31 -5.16
C LYS A 225 -13.73 39.41 -3.73
N PRO A 226 -14.52 39.12 -2.68
CA PRO A 226 -14.01 39.10 -1.31
C PRO A 226 -12.90 38.05 -1.23
N ARG A 227 -11.73 38.52 -0.84
CA ARG A 227 -10.55 37.71 -0.54
C ARG A 227 -10.90 36.87 0.68
N GLU A 228 -11.19 35.58 0.50
CA GLU A 228 -11.36 34.65 1.60
C GLU A 228 -10.09 34.68 2.46
N LEU A 229 -10.24 35.17 3.70
CA LEU A 229 -9.22 35.08 4.73
C LEU A 229 -8.96 33.60 4.98
N GLY A 230 -7.71 33.17 4.82
CA GLY A 230 -7.29 31.78 4.96
C GLY A 230 -7.56 31.21 6.35
N GLY A 231 -8.71 30.56 6.50
CA GLY A 231 -8.94 29.57 7.54
C GLY A 231 -8.26 28.24 7.16
N PRO A 232 -8.02 27.34 8.13
CA PRO A 232 -7.63 25.97 7.82
C PRO A 232 -8.68 25.35 6.89
N LYS A 233 -8.25 24.74 5.77
CA LYS A 233 -9.17 23.99 4.89
C LYS A 233 -9.91 22.93 5.72
N PRO A 234 -11.21 22.69 5.47
CA PRO A 234 -11.96 21.70 6.23
C PRO A 234 -11.38 20.31 5.97
N ALA A 235 -11.17 19.55 7.05
CA ALA A 235 -10.84 18.13 6.95
C ALA A 235 -11.98 17.38 6.24
N SER A 236 -11.65 16.42 5.39
CA SER A 236 -12.64 15.54 4.78
C SER A 236 -13.01 14.41 5.74
N PHE A 237 -14.31 14.10 5.85
CA PHE A 237 -14.80 12.91 6.50
C PHE A 237 -14.85 11.75 5.50
N GLU A 238 -14.23 10.64 5.86
CA GLU A 238 -14.29 9.40 5.09
C GLU A 238 -14.87 8.30 5.97
N ALA A 239 -15.91 7.63 5.47
CA ALA A 239 -16.55 6.53 6.17
C ALA A 239 -16.86 5.39 5.20
N SER A 240 -16.64 4.15 5.64
CA SER A 240 -16.98 2.95 4.87
C SER A 240 -17.31 1.79 5.78
N ARG A 241 -18.16 0.89 5.29
CA ARG A 241 -18.54 -0.34 5.96
C ARG A 241 -18.46 -1.51 4.99
N GLU A 242 -17.96 -2.64 5.47
CA GLU A 242 -17.93 -3.89 4.71
C GLU A 242 -18.32 -5.08 5.58
N ILE A 243 -19.00 -6.05 4.98
CA ILE A 243 -19.39 -7.30 5.64
C ILE A 243 -18.72 -8.47 4.94
N GLY A 244 -17.98 -9.28 5.68
CA GLY A 244 -17.32 -10.48 5.17
C GLY A 244 -17.61 -11.72 6.01
N PHE A 245 -17.42 -12.88 5.40
CA PHE A 245 -17.48 -14.16 6.08
C PHE A 245 -16.11 -14.84 5.97
N VAL A 246 -15.56 -15.25 7.10
CA VAL A 246 -14.22 -15.83 7.18
C VAL A 246 -14.31 -17.17 7.91
N GLN A 247 -13.65 -18.22 7.38
CA GLN A 247 -13.56 -19.52 8.03
C GLN A 247 -12.50 -19.50 9.14
N MET A 248 -12.76 -18.68 10.15
CA MET A 248 -11.99 -18.55 11.39
C MET A 248 -13.00 -18.36 12.52
N ASN A 249 -12.77 -18.98 13.68
CA ASN A 249 -13.57 -18.69 14.86
C ASN A 249 -13.25 -17.27 15.40
N PRO A 250 -14.15 -16.67 16.21
CA PRO A 250 -13.93 -15.31 16.71
C PRO A 250 -12.62 -15.17 17.50
N ALA A 251 -12.28 -16.15 18.35
CA ALA A 251 -11.07 -16.10 19.17
C ALA A 251 -9.78 -15.96 18.35
N SER A 252 -9.66 -16.70 17.24
CA SER A 252 -8.50 -16.60 16.33
C SER A 252 -8.42 -15.26 15.62
N ILE A 253 -9.56 -14.65 15.27
CA ILE A 253 -9.57 -13.30 14.67
C ILE A 253 -9.17 -12.26 15.72
N ILE A 254 -9.69 -12.37 16.94
CA ILE A 254 -9.34 -11.46 18.04
C ILE A 254 -7.85 -11.56 18.37
N GLU A 255 -7.29 -12.77 18.47
CA GLU A 255 -5.86 -12.97 18.69
C GLU A 255 -5.02 -12.30 17.59
N LEU A 256 -5.40 -12.50 16.32
CA LEU A 256 -4.74 -11.86 15.18
C LEU A 256 -4.80 -10.33 15.23
N LEU A 257 -5.90 -9.74 15.70
CA LEU A 257 -6.06 -8.28 15.80
C LEU A 257 -5.37 -7.66 17.02
N MET A 258 -5.28 -8.40 18.13
CA MET A 258 -4.75 -7.90 19.40
C MET A 258 -3.27 -8.21 19.61
N ASP A 259 -2.72 -9.19 18.89
CA ASP A 259 -1.29 -9.46 18.83
C ASP A 259 -0.61 -8.57 17.78
N LEU A 260 0.34 -7.74 18.22
CA LEU A 260 1.01 -6.77 17.33
C LEU A 260 1.76 -7.45 16.18
N GLY A 261 2.37 -8.61 16.43
CA GLY A 261 3.15 -9.34 15.44
C GLY A 261 2.25 -9.91 14.34
N GLN A 262 1.21 -10.63 14.75
CA GLN A 262 0.22 -11.22 13.84
C GLN A 262 -0.53 -10.13 13.06
N TRP A 263 -0.98 -9.07 13.73
CA TRP A 263 -1.67 -7.95 13.09
C TRP A 263 -0.80 -7.28 12.02
N SER A 264 0.44 -6.93 12.38
CA SER A 264 1.37 -6.26 11.45
C SER A 264 1.77 -7.17 10.28
N GLN A 265 1.83 -8.49 10.50
CA GLN A 265 2.12 -9.45 9.44
C GLN A 265 0.93 -9.60 8.49
N ALA A 266 -0.26 -9.89 9.02
CA ALA A 266 -1.47 -10.13 8.25
C ALA A 266 -1.90 -8.89 7.43
N PHE A 267 -1.72 -7.69 7.99
CA PHE A 267 -2.16 -6.45 7.38
C PHE A 267 -1.01 -5.58 6.84
N SER A 268 0.13 -6.16 6.49
CA SER A 268 1.29 -5.41 5.96
C SER A 268 1.00 -4.57 4.71
N THR A 269 -0.06 -4.88 3.96
CA THR A 269 -0.53 -4.08 2.82
C THR A 269 -1.32 -2.82 3.22
N ILE A 270 -1.81 -2.75 4.47
CA ILE A 270 -2.61 -1.66 5.03
C ILE A 270 -1.85 -0.93 6.13
N VAL A 271 -1.02 -1.63 6.91
CA VAL A 271 -0.27 -1.10 8.06
C VAL A 271 1.22 -1.20 7.74
N SER A 272 1.88 -0.06 7.55
CA SER A 272 3.33 -0.02 7.30
C SER A 272 4.13 -0.16 8.59
N ARG A 273 3.64 0.48 9.66
CA ARG A 273 4.31 0.51 10.98
C ARG A 273 3.27 0.49 12.09
N ALA A 274 3.62 -0.15 13.19
CA ALA A 274 2.82 -0.14 14.41
C ALA A 274 3.67 -0.42 15.64
N SER A 275 3.27 0.14 16.79
CA SER A 275 3.80 -0.25 18.09
C SER A 275 2.75 -0.12 19.19
N ILE A 276 2.84 -0.99 20.18
CA ILE A 276 2.08 -0.87 21.44
C ILE A 276 2.88 0.06 22.36
N MET A 277 2.27 1.18 22.72
CA MET A 277 2.84 2.17 23.63
C MET A 277 2.59 1.77 25.09
N GLY A 278 1.48 1.10 25.37
CA GLY A 278 1.16 0.58 26.70
C GLY A 278 -0.14 -0.21 26.73
N VAL A 279 -0.32 -1.02 27.77
CA VAL A 279 -1.56 -1.78 28.03
C VAL A 279 -2.19 -1.22 29.30
N LEU A 280 -3.36 -0.59 29.16
CA LEU A 280 -4.05 0.11 30.26
C LEU A 280 -4.97 -0.79 31.06
N SER A 281 -5.48 -1.86 30.44
CA SER A 281 -6.33 -2.87 31.07
C SER A 281 -6.18 -4.19 30.33
N SER A 282 -6.14 -5.29 31.07
CA SER A 282 -6.08 -6.66 30.54
C SER A 282 -6.55 -7.63 31.62
N THR A 283 -7.14 -8.75 31.21
CA THR A 283 -7.49 -9.84 32.14
C THR A 283 -6.26 -10.57 32.69
N GLY A 284 -5.10 -10.41 32.04
CA GLY A 284 -3.86 -11.14 32.36
C GLY A 284 -3.91 -12.63 31.98
N VAL A 285 -5.04 -13.13 31.46
CA VAL A 285 -5.20 -14.51 31.03
C VAL A 285 -4.87 -14.60 29.54
N GLN A 286 -3.91 -15.47 29.19
CA GLN A 286 -3.50 -15.68 27.80
C GLN A 286 -4.70 -16.08 26.93
N GLY A 287 -4.85 -15.41 25.79
CA GLY A 287 -5.95 -15.67 24.85
C GLY A 287 -7.31 -15.06 25.24
N ASN A 288 -7.43 -14.41 26.40
CA ASN A 288 -8.63 -13.68 26.79
C ASN A 288 -8.44 -12.17 26.69
N TYR A 289 -9.05 -11.59 25.66
CA TYR A 289 -8.97 -10.16 25.37
C TYR A 289 -10.21 -9.37 25.82
N ASP A 290 -11.12 -9.95 26.58
CA ASP A 290 -12.32 -9.23 27.05
C ASP A 290 -11.96 -8.07 28.00
N GLY A 291 -12.27 -6.85 27.60
CA GLY A 291 -11.93 -5.64 28.34
C GLY A 291 -10.47 -5.21 28.19
N THR A 292 -9.70 -5.81 27.28
CA THR A 292 -8.32 -5.42 27.04
C THR A 292 -8.25 -4.09 26.29
N LEU A 293 -7.47 -3.15 26.83
CA LEU A 293 -7.28 -1.79 26.32
C LEU A 293 -5.79 -1.52 26.08
N GLN A 294 -5.41 -1.33 24.82
CA GLN A 294 -4.04 -1.02 24.39
C GLN A 294 -3.96 0.41 23.86
N VAL A 295 -2.90 1.14 24.20
CA VAL A 295 -2.53 2.40 23.54
C VAL A 295 -1.51 2.06 22.47
N MET A 296 -1.79 2.47 21.23
CA MET A 296 -1.00 2.10 20.07
C MET A 296 -0.67 3.33 19.21
N THR A 297 0.40 3.22 18.43
CA THR A 297 0.61 4.06 17.25
C THR A 297 0.66 3.17 16.02
N ALA A 298 0.12 3.66 14.90
CA ALA A 298 0.24 3.00 13.61
C ALA A 298 0.29 3.99 12.45
N GLU A 299 0.94 3.57 11.37
CA GLU A 299 0.91 4.21 10.06
C GLU A 299 0.10 3.34 9.08
N PHE A 300 -0.99 3.90 8.57
CA PHE A 300 -1.83 3.26 7.56
C PHE A 300 -1.42 3.71 6.16
N GLN A 301 -1.35 2.76 5.23
CA GLN A 301 -0.83 2.96 3.89
C GLN A 301 -1.75 2.47 2.78
N ALA A 302 -1.62 3.12 1.62
CA ALA A 302 -2.07 2.62 0.34
C ALA A 302 -0.84 2.29 -0.52
N PRO A 303 -0.92 1.36 -1.49
CA PRO A 303 0.25 0.79 -2.15
C PRO A 303 0.77 1.65 -3.30
N ALA A 304 1.18 2.88 -2.97
CA ALA A 304 1.86 3.83 -3.84
C ALA A 304 2.62 4.90 -3.01
N PRO A 305 3.90 5.20 -3.34
CA PRO A 305 4.70 6.23 -2.64
C PRO A 305 4.14 7.65 -2.73
N LEU A 306 3.31 7.91 -3.75
CA LEU A 306 2.67 9.21 -3.97
C LEU A 306 1.39 9.40 -3.14
N ILE A 307 1.01 8.41 -2.34
CA ILE A 307 -0.07 8.51 -1.34
C ILE A 307 0.59 8.61 0.05
N PRO A 308 0.45 9.74 0.75
CA PRO A 308 0.96 9.88 2.11
C PRO A 308 0.33 8.86 3.07
N THR A 309 1.14 8.33 3.99
CA THR A 309 0.63 7.47 5.07
C THR A 309 -0.16 8.29 6.09
N ARG A 310 -1.15 7.64 6.71
CA ARG A 310 -1.99 8.21 7.77
C ARG A 310 -1.49 7.70 9.12
N GLU A 311 -0.82 8.55 9.89
CA GLU A 311 -0.24 8.18 11.18
C GLU A 311 -1.16 8.60 12.34
N ASN A 312 -1.41 7.70 13.28
CA ASN A 312 -2.36 7.91 14.37
C ASN A 312 -1.90 7.32 15.71
N TYR A 313 -2.21 8.01 16.80
CA TYR A 313 -2.14 7.50 18.17
C TYR A 313 -3.55 7.20 18.67
N PHE A 314 -3.85 5.95 18.98
CA PHE A 314 -5.20 5.50 19.29
C PHE A 314 -5.24 4.51 20.46
N ALA A 315 -6.41 4.42 21.08
CA ALA A 315 -6.75 3.31 21.97
C ALA A 315 -7.44 2.22 21.16
N ARG A 316 -6.93 0.98 21.28
CA ARG A 316 -7.57 -0.25 20.81
C ARG A 316 -8.23 -0.95 21.98
N TYR A 317 -9.55 -1.13 21.90
CA TYR A 317 -10.34 -1.78 22.94
C TYR A 317 -11.06 -3.01 22.41
N CYS A 318 -10.86 -4.13 23.08
CA CYS A 318 -11.51 -5.41 22.77
C CYS A 318 -12.54 -5.75 23.84
N LYS A 319 -13.75 -6.13 23.42
CA LYS A 319 -14.84 -6.46 24.33
C LYS A 319 -15.67 -7.62 23.80
N ASN A 320 -16.03 -8.55 24.69
CA ASN A 320 -17.09 -9.51 24.43
C ASN A 320 -18.44 -8.83 24.66
N LEU A 321 -19.26 -8.74 23.62
CA LEU A 321 -20.52 -8.01 23.61
C LEU A 321 -21.74 -8.90 23.98
N GLY A 322 -21.50 -10.18 24.29
CA GLY A 322 -22.55 -11.18 24.51
C GLY A 322 -22.97 -11.88 23.22
N ASP A 323 -23.74 -12.97 23.35
CA ASP A 323 -24.36 -13.70 22.24
C ASP A 323 -23.39 -14.16 21.12
N GLY A 324 -22.15 -14.49 21.50
CA GLY A 324 -21.10 -14.91 20.56
C GLY A 324 -20.54 -13.77 19.70
N MET A 325 -20.86 -12.52 20.03
CA MET A 325 -20.35 -11.32 19.36
C MET A 325 -19.18 -10.70 20.12
N TRP A 326 -18.13 -10.35 19.40
CA TRP A 326 -16.99 -9.59 19.88
C TRP A 326 -16.87 -8.27 19.13
N GLY A 327 -16.29 -7.26 19.78
CA GLY A 327 -15.92 -5.99 19.17
C GLY A 327 -14.47 -5.66 19.42
N VAL A 328 -13.80 -5.12 18.39
CA VAL A 328 -12.50 -4.46 18.50
C VAL A 328 -12.66 -3.06 17.91
N VAL A 329 -12.43 -2.03 18.72
CA VAL A 329 -12.55 -0.62 18.31
C VAL A 329 -11.24 0.13 18.53
N ASP A 330 -10.89 0.95 17.56
CA ASP A 330 -9.79 1.88 17.53
C ASP A 330 -10.35 3.32 17.52
N VAL A 331 -9.87 4.16 18.44
CA VAL A 331 -10.28 5.57 18.53
C VAL A 331 -9.09 6.48 18.86
N SER A 332 -8.93 7.59 18.14
CA SER A 332 -7.83 8.53 18.34
C SER A 332 -7.84 9.18 19.72
N LEU A 333 -6.64 9.37 20.29
CA LEU A 333 -6.45 9.94 21.63
C LEU A 333 -6.16 11.44 21.65
N GLU A 334 -6.11 12.08 20.48
CA GLU A 334 -5.75 13.50 20.32
C GLU A 334 -6.76 14.47 20.94
N LYS A 335 -8.01 14.02 21.16
CA LYS A 335 -8.99 14.81 21.93
C LYS A 335 -8.67 14.82 23.43
N LEU A 336 -7.97 13.80 23.93
CA LEU A 336 -7.59 13.66 25.34
C LEU A 336 -6.21 14.25 25.64
N PHE A 337 -5.29 14.17 24.69
CA PHE A 337 -3.91 14.66 24.83
C PHE A 337 -3.64 15.73 23.78
N GLN A 338 -3.06 16.87 24.19
CA GLN A 338 -2.61 17.94 23.30
C GLN A 338 -1.38 17.48 22.49
N LEU A 339 -1.62 16.53 21.59
CA LEU A 339 -0.65 16.09 20.60
C LEU A 339 -0.61 17.14 19.48
N PRO A 340 0.57 17.41 18.88
CA PRO A 340 0.62 18.29 17.72
C PRO A 340 -0.37 17.79 16.68
N SER A 341 -1.28 18.68 16.27
CA SER A 341 -2.39 18.38 15.35
C SER A 341 -1.87 17.62 14.15
N ARG A 342 -2.29 16.36 14.01
CA ARG A 342 -2.07 15.59 12.79
C ARG A 342 -3.25 15.79 11.85
N ASN A 343 -2.93 15.77 10.57
CA ASN A 343 -3.86 15.86 9.45
C ASN A 343 -4.77 14.62 9.32
N PHE A 344 -4.85 13.77 10.34
CA PHE A 344 -5.57 12.52 10.33
C PHE A 344 -6.05 12.18 11.75
N ARG A 345 -7.34 11.89 11.90
CA ARG A 345 -7.94 11.37 13.12
C ARG A 345 -8.82 10.17 12.79
N ARG A 346 -8.77 9.15 13.63
CA ARG A 346 -9.66 8.01 13.59
C ARG A 346 -10.81 8.24 14.56
N GLN A 347 -12.01 8.41 14.01
CA GLN A 347 -13.25 8.26 14.77
C GLN A 347 -13.45 6.75 15.06
N PRO A 348 -14.41 6.35 15.92
CA PRO A 348 -14.62 4.94 16.26
C PRO A 348 -14.66 4.04 15.02
N SER A 349 -13.60 3.25 14.84
CA SER A 349 -13.35 2.39 13.69
C SER A 349 -12.89 1.02 14.17
N GLY A 350 -13.18 -0.04 13.44
CA GLY A 350 -12.83 -1.39 13.85
C GLY A 350 -13.83 -2.39 13.35
N CYS A 351 -14.05 -3.48 14.08
CA CYS A 351 -14.96 -4.52 13.62
C CYS A 351 -15.78 -5.17 14.74
N LEU A 352 -16.97 -5.63 14.33
CA LEU A 352 -17.76 -6.61 15.04
C LEU A 352 -17.52 -7.99 14.43
N ILE A 353 -17.36 -8.99 15.29
CA ILE A 353 -17.10 -10.39 14.90
C ILE A 353 -18.16 -11.26 15.55
N GLN A 354 -19.08 -11.78 14.73
CA GLN A 354 -20.15 -12.65 15.16
C GLN A 354 -19.79 -14.11 14.86
N GLU A 355 -19.89 -14.96 15.87
CA GLU A 355 -19.77 -16.41 15.69
C GLU A 355 -20.85 -16.95 14.74
N MET A 356 -20.43 -17.76 13.77
CA MET A 356 -21.30 -18.47 12.82
C MET A 356 -21.06 -19.98 12.88
N PRO A 357 -22.02 -20.82 12.44
CA PRO A 357 -21.85 -22.27 12.44
C PRO A 357 -20.62 -22.74 11.64
N ASN A 358 -20.12 -23.94 11.96
CA ASN A 358 -19.00 -24.61 11.27
C ASN A 358 -17.65 -23.88 11.36
N GLY A 359 -17.42 -23.09 12.41
CA GLY A 359 -16.16 -22.38 12.64
C GLY A 359 -15.96 -21.16 11.74
N TRP A 360 -17.06 -20.62 11.19
CA TRP A 360 -17.06 -19.36 10.47
C TRP A 360 -17.31 -18.19 11.42
N SER A 361 -16.90 -17.00 11.01
CA SER A 361 -17.30 -15.74 11.62
C SER A 361 -17.82 -14.79 10.56
N GLN A 362 -18.87 -14.05 10.89
CA GLN A 362 -19.26 -12.85 10.15
C GLN A 362 -18.52 -11.66 10.75
N VAL A 363 -17.82 -10.91 9.90
CA VAL A 363 -17.06 -9.72 10.29
C VAL A 363 -17.73 -8.51 9.65
N ILE A 364 -18.12 -7.53 10.46
CA ILE A 364 -18.61 -6.23 10.01
C ILE A 364 -17.54 -5.21 10.37
N TRP A 365 -16.86 -4.68 9.37
CA TRP A 365 -15.79 -3.70 9.55
C TRP A 365 -16.29 -2.30 9.23
N VAL A 366 -15.95 -1.32 10.07
CA VAL A 366 -16.25 0.10 9.87
C VAL A 366 -14.94 0.88 9.94
N GLU A 367 -14.68 1.68 8.93
CA GLU A 367 -13.59 2.67 8.95
C GLU A 367 -14.23 4.05 8.87
N HIS A 368 -13.98 4.90 9.87
CA HIS A 368 -14.51 6.25 9.97
C HIS A 368 -13.40 7.21 10.44
N VAL A 369 -13.03 8.16 9.59
CA VAL A 369 -11.88 9.03 9.81
C VAL A 369 -12.14 10.46 9.37
N GLU A 370 -11.40 11.37 10.00
CA GLU A 370 -11.27 12.77 9.60
C GLU A 370 -9.85 12.94 9.04
N VAL A 371 -9.70 13.44 7.82
CA VAL A 371 -8.40 13.47 7.14
C VAL A 371 -8.26 14.68 6.22
N ASP A 372 -7.06 15.26 6.19
CA ASP A 372 -6.66 16.25 5.20
C ASP A 372 -5.93 15.57 4.02
N ASN A 373 -6.61 15.52 2.88
CA ASN A 373 -6.11 14.94 1.63
C ASN A 373 -5.37 15.95 0.74
N THR A 374 -5.01 17.14 1.22
CA THR A 374 -4.34 18.18 0.41
C THR A 374 -2.99 17.76 -0.17
N LEU A 375 -2.26 16.88 0.52
CA LEU A 375 -0.95 16.38 0.10
C LEU A 375 -1.03 15.17 -0.84
N VAL A 376 -2.22 14.67 -1.15
CA VAL A 376 -2.41 13.54 -2.07
C VAL A 376 -2.09 13.97 -3.49
N HIS A 377 -1.22 13.22 -4.17
CA HIS A 377 -0.86 13.49 -5.56
C HIS A 377 -2.08 13.40 -6.49
N ASN A 378 -2.17 14.29 -7.48
CA ASN A 378 -3.33 14.40 -8.39
C ASN A 378 -3.69 13.07 -9.08
N LEU A 379 -2.69 12.25 -9.40
CA LEU A 379 -2.87 10.91 -9.98
C LEU A 379 -3.76 10.00 -9.11
N PHE A 380 -3.62 10.07 -7.79
CA PHE A 380 -4.33 9.21 -6.84
C PHE A 380 -5.52 9.90 -6.18
N LYS A 381 -5.74 11.19 -6.45
CA LYS A 381 -6.82 11.97 -5.85
C LYS A 381 -8.21 11.35 -6.10
N PRO A 382 -8.57 10.86 -7.32
CA PRO A 382 -9.85 10.19 -7.52
C PRO A 382 -10.02 8.94 -6.65
N LEU A 383 -8.97 8.12 -6.51
CA LEU A 383 -8.99 6.91 -5.70
C LEU A 383 -9.13 7.23 -4.21
N VAL A 384 -8.38 8.21 -3.69
CA VAL A 384 -8.41 8.56 -2.26
C VAL A 384 -9.71 9.27 -1.91
N SER A 385 -10.13 10.27 -2.68
CA SER A 385 -11.35 11.04 -2.40
C SER A 385 -12.64 10.22 -2.54
N SER A 386 -12.61 9.07 -3.23
CA SER A 386 -13.73 8.12 -3.25
C SER A 386 -13.89 7.31 -1.96
N GLY A 387 -12.95 7.39 -1.02
CA GLY A 387 -12.90 6.56 0.20
C GLY A 387 -12.39 5.13 -0.03
N PHE A 388 -12.12 4.73 -1.28
CA PHE A 388 -11.73 3.35 -1.60
C PHE A 388 -10.35 2.97 -1.05
N ALA A 389 -9.37 3.88 -1.15
CA ALA A 389 -7.95 3.62 -0.83
C ALA A 389 -7.72 3.13 0.61
N PHE A 390 -8.54 3.54 1.56
CA PHE A 390 -8.44 3.20 2.99
C PHE A 390 -9.73 2.58 3.54
N SER A 391 -10.53 1.98 2.66
CA SER A 391 -11.87 1.46 3.01
C SER A 391 -11.85 0.22 3.91
N ALA A 392 -12.94 0.01 4.64
CA ALA A 392 -13.27 -1.21 5.38
C ALA A 392 -13.15 -2.48 4.52
N LYS A 393 -13.44 -2.35 3.22
CA LYS A 393 -13.31 -3.45 2.24
C LYS A 393 -11.91 -4.04 2.19
N ARG A 394 -10.87 -3.21 2.28
CA ARG A 394 -9.47 -3.68 2.30
C ARG A 394 -9.17 -4.56 3.51
N TRP A 395 -9.68 -4.18 4.67
CA TRP A 395 -9.49 -4.97 5.90
C TRP A 395 -10.16 -6.34 5.80
N VAL A 396 -11.41 -6.37 5.34
CA VAL A 396 -12.15 -7.62 5.17
C VAL A 396 -11.51 -8.52 4.09
N THR A 397 -11.14 -7.98 2.92
CA THR A 397 -10.51 -8.80 1.87
C THR A 397 -9.12 -9.29 2.29
N THR A 398 -8.36 -8.49 3.03
CA THR A 398 -7.06 -8.90 3.56
C THR A 398 -7.21 -10.01 4.60
N LEU A 399 -8.21 -9.94 5.48
CA LEU A 399 -8.48 -11.01 6.46
C LEU A 399 -8.89 -12.33 5.77
N ILE A 400 -9.75 -12.26 4.75
CA ILE A 400 -10.12 -13.43 3.93
C ILE A 400 -8.87 -14.00 3.22
N GLY A 401 -8.04 -13.13 2.64
CA GLY A 401 -6.80 -13.52 1.97
C GLY A 401 -5.81 -14.18 2.92
N GLN A 402 -5.65 -13.65 4.13
CA GLN A 402 -4.79 -14.25 5.16
C GLN A 402 -5.26 -15.64 5.55
N ARG A 403 -6.57 -15.87 5.65
CA ARG A 403 -7.10 -17.20 5.92
C ARG A 403 -6.73 -18.21 4.82
N GLN A 404 -6.89 -17.81 3.56
CA GLN A 404 -6.50 -18.62 2.39
C GLN A 404 -5.00 -18.89 2.38
N TRP A 405 -4.19 -17.89 2.73
CA TRP A 405 -2.74 -18.02 2.85
C TRP A 405 -2.33 -19.07 3.89
N LEU A 406 -2.93 -19.02 5.08
CA LEU A 406 -2.69 -20.00 6.15
C LEU A 406 -3.08 -21.42 5.74
N GLU A 407 -4.18 -21.59 5.00
CA GLU A 407 -4.55 -22.87 4.37
C GLU A 407 -3.47 -23.37 3.40
N THR A 408 -3.01 -22.50 2.50
CA THR A 408 -1.98 -22.84 1.52
C THR A 408 -0.64 -23.20 2.17
N LEU A 409 -0.27 -22.52 3.26
CA LEU A 409 0.96 -22.73 4.02
C LEU A 409 0.94 -24.03 4.83
N THR A 410 -0.21 -24.40 5.39
CA THR A 410 -0.35 -25.61 6.23
C THR A 410 -0.65 -26.88 5.42
N ALA A 411 -1.08 -26.74 4.16
CA ALA A 411 -1.37 -27.87 3.29
C ALA A 411 -0.14 -28.76 3.05
N THR A 412 -0.23 -30.03 3.45
CA THR A 412 0.79 -31.07 3.21
C THR A 412 0.61 -31.66 1.81
N ARG A 413 1.00 -30.90 0.77
CA ARG A 413 0.92 -31.33 -0.63
C ARG A 413 2.32 -31.38 -1.24
N THR A 414 2.69 -32.51 -1.82
CA THR A 414 3.82 -32.58 -2.76
C THR A 414 3.40 -31.88 -4.05
N THR A 415 4.28 -31.05 -4.60
CA THR A 415 4.03 -30.35 -5.87
C THR A 415 4.99 -30.92 -6.90
N LEU A 416 4.44 -31.43 -8.01
CA LEU A 416 5.24 -31.89 -9.14
C LEU A 416 5.66 -30.70 -9.98
N ALA A 417 6.95 -30.60 -10.26
CA ALA A 417 7.51 -29.62 -11.18
C ALA A 417 7.35 -30.06 -12.64
N ALA A 418 7.61 -29.14 -13.56
CA ALA A 418 7.46 -29.33 -15.01
C ALA A 418 8.35 -30.46 -15.58
N ASP A 419 9.49 -30.75 -14.95
CA ASP A 419 10.40 -31.84 -15.32
C ASP A 419 10.11 -33.16 -14.58
N GLY A 420 9.04 -33.20 -13.77
CA GLY A 420 8.66 -34.35 -12.96
C GLY A 420 9.39 -34.45 -11.62
N ALA A 421 10.26 -33.49 -11.26
CA ALA A 421 10.87 -33.44 -9.94
C ALA A 421 9.86 -33.05 -8.85
N ASP A 422 10.02 -33.61 -7.65
CA ASP A 422 9.17 -33.31 -6.51
C ASP A 422 9.68 -32.08 -5.74
N VAL A 423 8.81 -31.08 -5.54
CA VAL A 423 9.01 -30.07 -4.50
C VAL A 423 8.51 -30.65 -3.17
N SER A 424 9.44 -30.83 -2.24
CA SER A 424 9.14 -31.38 -0.91
C SER A 424 8.11 -30.53 -0.16
N SER A 425 7.37 -31.13 0.77
CA SER A 425 6.40 -30.40 1.60
C SER A 425 7.07 -29.31 2.46
N GLN A 426 8.29 -29.58 2.94
CA GLN A 426 9.09 -28.59 3.65
C GLN A 426 9.58 -27.47 2.71
N GLY A 427 10.01 -27.82 1.50
CA GLY A 427 10.44 -26.82 0.51
C GLY A 427 9.31 -25.92 0.02
N ARG A 428 8.11 -26.48 -0.18
CA ARG A 428 6.89 -25.71 -0.40
C ARG A 428 6.68 -24.69 0.72
N ARG A 429 6.83 -25.10 1.98
CA ARG A 429 6.69 -24.19 3.14
C ARG A 429 7.76 -23.10 3.15
N SER A 430 9.02 -23.44 2.84
CA SER A 430 10.12 -22.47 2.74
C SER A 430 9.88 -21.44 1.65
N LEU A 431 9.46 -21.87 0.45
CA LEU A 431 9.17 -20.99 -0.68
C LEU A 431 7.97 -20.08 -0.41
N LEU A 432 6.90 -20.61 0.21
CA LEU A 432 5.75 -19.79 0.61
C LEU A 432 6.15 -18.73 1.64
N LYS A 433 6.88 -19.09 2.69
CA LYS A 433 7.39 -18.12 3.68
C LYS A 433 8.28 -17.04 3.03
N LEU A 434 9.18 -17.44 2.14
CA LEU A 434 10.02 -16.49 1.41
C LEU A 434 9.16 -15.52 0.58
N SER A 435 8.14 -16.03 -0.12
CA SER A 435 7.25 -15.18 -0.92
C SER A 435 6.40 -14.23 -0.06
N GLU A 436 5.96 -14.64 1.13
CA GLU A 436 5.27 -13.75 2.08
C GLU A 436 6.19 -12.60 2.52
N ARG A 437 7.44 -12.92 2.87
CA ARG A 437 8.44 -11.92 3.22
C ARG A 437 8.77 -10.99 2.06
N MET A 438 8.87 -11.52 0.85
CA MET A 438 9.10 -10.75 -0.39
C MET A 438 7.96 -9.77 -0.68
N VAL A 439 6.71 -10.21 -0.58
CA VAL A 439 5.54 -9.33 -0.76
C VAL A 439 5.51 -8.27 0.35
N ARG A 440 5.76 -8.67 1.60
CA ARG A 440 5.81 -7.74 2.73
C ARG A 440 6.89 -6.67 2.55
N SER A 441 8.11 -7.06 2.17
CA SER A 441 9.18 -6.08 1.90
C SER A 441 8.80 -5.19 0.73
N PHE A 442 8.23 -5.72 -0.36
CA PHE A 442 7.75 -4.87 -1.45
C PHE A 442 6.78 -3.76 -0.96
N TYR A 443 5.76 -4.12 -0.18
CA TYR A 443 4.78 -3.16 0.33
C TYR A 443 5.37 -2.16 1.32
N ILE A 444 6.15 -2.62 2.31
CA ILE A 444 6.68 -1.77 3.38
C ILE A 444 7.88 -0.97 2.90
N ASP A 445 8.80 -1.61 2.19
CA ASP A 445 10.07 -1.03 1.80
C ASP A 445 10.04 -0.32 0.45
N ASN A 446 9.27 -0.81 -0.52
CA ASN A 446 9.50 -0.42 -1.92
C ASN A 446 8.39 0.46 -2.51
N ILE A 447 7.18 0.43 -1.93
CA ILE A 447 6.05 1.24 -2.40
C ILE A 447 5.29 2.00 -1.29
N SER A 448 5.68 1.85 -0.03
CA SER A 448 5.04 2.60 1.06
C SER A 448 5.43 4.09 1.03
N GLY A 449 4.45 4.98 1.16
CA GLY A 449 4.65 6.41 1.37
C GLY A 449 5.15 6.80 2.77
N SER A 450 5.57 5.83 3.61
CA SER A 450 6.07 6.09 4.96
C SER A 450 7.29 7.02 4.95
N ALA A 451 7.38 7.89 5.95
CA ALA A 451 8.50 8.83 6.10
C ALA A 451 9.85 8.14 6.32
N GLU A 452 9.87 6.88 6.78
CA GLU A 452 11.11 6.08 6.90
C GLU A 452 11.72 5.74 5.54
N ASN A 453 10.91 5.66 4.48
CA ASN A 453 11.39 5.32 3.14
C ASN A 453 12.07 6.48 2.40
N LYS A 454 12.40 7.59 3.08
CA LYS A 454 13.22 8.72 2.60
C LYS A 454 13.15 8.96 1.08
N TRP A 455 11.92 9.04 0.55
CA TRP A 455 11.70 9.15 -0.87
C TRP A 455 12.20 10.51 -1.38
N MET A 456 13.02 10.47 -2.41
CA MET A 456 13.54 11.66 -3.08
C MET A 456 12.98 11.71 -4.51
N PRO A 457 12.48 12.87 -4.97
CA PRO A 457 12.25 13.07 -6.39
C PRO A 457 13.59 13.12 -7.13
N LEU A 458 13.54 13.02 -8.46
CA LEU A 458 14.72 13.30 -9.27
C LEU A 458 15.14 14.79 -9.12
N PRO A 459 16.46 15.11 -9.19
CA PRO A 459 16.96 16.47 -9.03
C PRO A 459 16.33 17.49 -9.99
N LEU A 460 16.12 18.72 -9.51
CA LEU A 460 15.70 19.86 -10.34
C LEU A 460 16.74 20.12 -11.45
N GLY A 461 16.29 20.12 -12.71
CA GLY A 461 17.18 20.21 -13.88
C GLY A 461 17.51 18.86 -14.53
N TRP A 462 16.85 17.78 -14.12
CA TRP A 462 16.94 16.50 -14.82
C TRP A 462 16.56 16.68 -16.31
N PRO A 463 17.37 16.18 -17.26
CA PRO A 463 17.25 16.53 -18.68
C PRO A 463 16.00 15.98 -19.40
N ILE A 464 15.13 15.24 -18.69
CA ILE A 464 14.01 14.50 -19.29
C ILE A 464 12.68 14.94 -18.67
N SER A 465 11.80 15.50 -19.51
CA SER A 465 10.42 15.83 -19.17
C SER A 465 9.58 14.56 -18.95
N GLY A 466 8.64 14.57 -18.00
CA GLY A 466 7.77 13.42 -17.70
C GLY A 466 8.23 12.51 -16.54
N ALA A 467 9.27 12.91 -15.79
CA ALA A 467 9.80 12.14 -14.65
C ALA A 467 9.24 12.55 -13.27
N GLU A 468 8.16 13.34 -13.25
CA GLU A 468 7.60 13.98 -12.03
C GLU A 468 7.11 12.98 -10.99
N ASN A 469 6.68 11.79 -11.43
CA ASN A 469 6.16 10.72 -10.58
C ASN A 469 7.26 9.77 -10.08
N VAL A 470 8.50 9.91 -10.56
CA VAL A 470 9.60 9.02 -10.20
C VAL A 470 10.09 9.36 -8.80
N ARG A 471 10.27 8.33 -7.98
CA ARG A 471 10.87 8.44 -6.64
C ARG A 471 12.03 7.46 -6.50
N ILE A 472 13.02 7.86 -5.73
CA ILE A 472 14.22 7.09 -5.43
C ILE A 472 14.40 7.04 -3.92
N SER A 473 14.70 5.85 -3.40
CA SER A 473 15.10 5.65 -2.01
C SER A 473 16.37 4.83 -1.96
N MET A 474 17.39 5.30 -1.24
CA MET A 474 18.61 4.54 -0.96
C MET A 474 18.51 3.91 0.43
N LYS A 475 18.80 2.62 0.53
CA LYS A 475 18.73 1.84 1.76
C LYS A 475 20.09 1.21 2.03
N SER A 476 20.51 1.22 3.29
CA SER A 476 21.74 0.56 3.73
C SER A 476 21.41 -0.43 4.83
N SER A 477 21.88 -1.67 4.69
CA SER A 477 21.76 -2.71 5.71
C SER A 477 23.13 -3.28 6.04
N THR A 478 23.44 -3.32 7.33
CA THR A 478 24.55 -4.07 7.92
C THR A 478 23.94 -5.05 8.91
N ASP A 479 24.24 -6.34 8.75
CA ASP A 479 23.83 -7.40 9.67
C ASP A 479 22.30 -7.62 9.82
N ASP A 480 21.51 -7.34 8.79
CA ASP A 480 20.05 -7.64 8.77
C ASP A 480 19.79 -8.96 8.03
N PRO A 481 19.40 -10.05 8.72
CA PRO A 481 19.15 -11.35 8.09
C PRO A 481 18.11 -11.26 6.97
N GLY A 482 18.44 -11.80 5.80
CA GLY A 482 17.55 -11.80 4.65
C GLY A 482 17.52 -10.50 3.84
N LYS A 483 18.34 -9.51 4.20
CA LYS A 483 18.69 -8.39 3.30
C LYS A 483 20.14 -8.53 2.84
N PRO A 484 20.45 -8.12 1.60
CA PRO A 484 21.83 -8.14 1.15
C PRO A 484 22.68 -7.15 1.98
N PRO A 485 23.93 -7.48 2.28
CA PRO A 485 24.84 -6.53 2.90
C PRO A 485 25.11 -5.34 1.97
N GLY A 486 25.28 -4.16 2.55
CA GLY A 486 25.66 -2.96 1.81
C GLY A 486 24.47 -2.07 1.44
N SER A 487 24.66 -1.30 0.36
CA SER A 487 23.67 -0.33 -0.10
C SER A 487 22.80 -0.90 -1.21
N THR A 488 21.51 -0.59 -1.17
CA THR A 488 20.53 -0.94 -2.20
C THR A 488 19.75 0.31 -2.57
N VAL A 489 19.16 0.31 -3.76
CA VAL A 489 18.37 1.44 -4.24
C VAL A 489 17.03 0.93 -4.74
N VAL A 490 15.97 1.62 -4.36
CA VAL A 490 14.62 1.41 -4.86
C VAL A 490 14.26 2.56 -5.77
N PHE A 491 13.79 2.24 -6.98
CA PHE A 491 13.22 3.17 -7.93
C PHE A 491 11.77 2.83 -8.16
N THR A 492 10.91 3.85 -8.18
CA THR A 492 9.48 3.64 -8.35
C THR A 492 8.85 4.75 -9.17
N THR A 493 7.79 4.42 -9.90
CA THR A 493 6.95 5.37 -10.63
C THR A 493 5.51 4.90 -10.60
N SER A 494 4.57 5.83 -10.77
CA SER A 494 3.15 5.53 -10.91
C SER A 494 2.60 6.17 -12.17
N ILE A 495 1.75 5.42 -12.88
CA ILE A 495 1.11 5.84 -14.13
C ILE A 495 -0.38 5.46 -14.10
N ASN A 496 -1.18 6.16 -14.91
CA ASN A 496 -2.55 5.75 -15.21
C ASN A 496 -2.57 5.05 -16.56
N LEU A 497 -3.17 3.87 -16.61
CA LEU A 497 -3.32 3.04 -17.79
C LEU A 497 -4.79 3.02 -18.22
N PRO A 498 -5.10 3.22 -19.52
CA PRO A 498 -6.46 3.11 -20.04
C PRO A 498 -6.94 1.66 -20.18
N PHE A 499 -6.35 0.73 -19.41
CA PHE A 499 -6.63 -0.69 -19.47
C PHE A 499 -7.25 -1.19 -18.16
N PRO A 500 -8.23 -2.11 -18.23
CA PRO A 500 -8.76 -2.84 -17.09
C PRO A 500 -7.68 -3.46 -16.21
N ARG A 501 -7.79 -3.28 -14.89
CA ARG A 501 -6.87 -3.87 -13.91
C ARG A 501 -6.65 -5.38 -14.12
N LYS A 502 -7.70 -6.13 -14.45
CA LYS A 502 -7.61 -7.58 -14.71
C LYS A 502 -6.77 -7.92 -15.95
N GLN A 503 -6.83 -7.08 -16.99
CA GLN A 503 -6.00 -7.23 -18.18
C GLN A 503 -4.53 -6.98 -17.82
N VAL A 504 -4.25 -5.85 -17.16
CA VAL A 504 -2.89 -5.49 -16.69
C VAL A 504 -2.31 -6.58 -15.78
N PHE A 505 -3.10 -7.07 -14.82
CA PHE A 505 -2.70 -8.15 -13.93
C PHE A 505 -2.39 -9.46 -14.67
N SER A 506 -3.21 -9.83 -15.67
CA SER A 506 -3.00 -11.06 -16.42
C SER A 506 -1.76 -10.97 -17.30
N PHE A 507 -1.54 -9.83 -17.95
CA PHE A 507 -0.36 -9.55 -18.77
C PHE A 507 0.94 -9.60 -17.96
N LEU A 508 1.01 -8.86 -16.85
CA LEU A 508 2.24 -8.76 -16.05
C LEU A 508 2.65 -10.06 -15.35
N ARG A 509 1.69 -10.95 -15.07
CA ARG A 509 1.98 -12.22 -14.38
C ARG A 509 2.32 -13.37 -15.32
N ASP A 510 1.94 -13.28 -16.58
CA ASP A 510 2.13 -14.36 -17.57
C ASP A 510 3.61 -14.48 -17.93
N GLU A 511 4.16 -15.69 -17.80
CA GLU A 511 5.57 -15.96 -18.10
C GLU A 511 5.90 -15.69 -19.58
N LYS A 512 4.93 -15.86 -20.48
CA LYS A 512 5.13 -15.69 -21.93
C LYS A 512 5.23 -14.23 -22.34
N CYS A 513 4.55 -13.34 -21.61
CA CYS A 513 4.60 -11.90 -21.84
C CYS A 513 5.79 -11.23 -21.15
N ARG A 514 6.58 -11.96 -20.35
CA ARG A 514 7.70 -11.40 -19.58
C ARG A 514 8.71 -10.66 -20.46
N ASN A 515 9.03 -11.22 -21.62
CA ASN A 515 9.98 -10.65 -22.57
C ASN A 515 9.48 -9.37 -23.25
N GLU A 516 8.18 -9.10 -23.19
CA GLU A 516 7.60 -7.89 -23.78
C GLU A 516 7.94 -6.66 -22.95
N TRP A 517 8.07 -6.81 -21.62
CA TRP A 517 8.23 -5.69 -20.70
C TRP A 517 9.47 -5.73 -19.80
N ASP A 518 10.03 -6.91 -19.50
CA ASP A 518 11.22 -7.03 -18.67
C ASP A 518 12.48 -6.90 -19.53
N MET A 519 12.97 -5.68 -19.66
CA MET A 519 14.18 -5.37 -20.42
C MET A 519 15.40 -6.21 -19.97
N LEU A 520 15.50 -6.51 -18.67
CA LEU A 520 16.62 -7.28 -18.11
C LEU A 520 16.56 -8.76 -18.52
N ALA A 521 15.39 -9.22 -18.93
CA ALA A 521 15.08 -10.60 -19.30
C ALA A 521 14.81 -10.80 -20.80
N SER A 522 14.91 -9.74 -21.61
CA SER A 522 14.54 -9.71 -23.04
C SER A 522 15.20 -10.76 -23.94
N ASN A 523 16.28 -11.41 -23.50
CA ASN A 523 17.01 -12.44 -24.25
C ASN A 523 16.85 -13.85 -23.67
N HIS A 524 15.94 -14.03 -22.71
CA HIS A 524 15.68 -15.31 -22.06
C HIS A 524 14.37 -15.89 -22.56
N GLY A 525 14.27 -17.21 -22.63
CA GLY A 525 12.96 -17.86 -22.62
C GLY A 525 12.49 -18.06 -21.19
N PHE A 526 11.18 -18.11 -20.99
CA PHE A 526 10.56 -18.34 -19.70
C PHE A 526 9.61 -19.53 -19.73
N ASP A 527 9.64 -20.32 -18.66
CA ASP A 527 8.59 -21.29 -18.35
C ASP A 527 8.30 -21.34 -16.84
N GLU A 528 7.09 -21.78 -16.48
CA GLU A 528 6.69 -22.03 -15.10
C GLU A 528 7.16 -23.43 -14.69
N TYR A 529 8.16 -23.50 -13.82
CA TYR A 529 8.70 -24.75 -13.29
C TYR A 529 7.74 -25.41 -12.30
N ALA A 530 7.17 -24.64 -11.38
CA ALA A 530 6.17 -25.11 -10.44
C ALA A 530 5.34 -23.92 -9.91
N TYR A 531 4.15 -24.20 -9.37
CA TYR A 531 3.35 -23.18 -8.71
C TYR A 531 2.56 -23.70 -7.51
N PHE A 532 2.23 -22.78 -6.60
CA PHE A 532 1.38 -23.02 -5.44
C PHE A 532 0.16 -22.10 -5.52
N ALA A 533 -1.01 -22.67 -5.77
CA ALA A 533 -2.25 -21.91 -5.76
C ALA A 533 -2.55 -21.33 -4.36
N ASN A 534 -3.03 -20.10 -4.31
CA ASN A 534 -3.52 -19.42 -3.11
C ASN A 534 -5.03 -19.16 -3.24
N GLY A 535 -5.84 -19.95 -2.55
CA GLY A 535 -7.29 -19.88 -2.68
C GLY A 535 -7.81 -20.42 -4.02
N LYS A 536 -8.98 -19.94 -4.44
CA LYS A 536 -9.72 -20.43 -5.62
C LYS A 536 -9.45 -19.65 -6.91
N THR A 537 -8.99 -18.42 -6.79
CA THR A 537 -8.71 -17.55 -7.94
C THR A 537 -7.48 -18.08 -8.67
N PRO A 538 -7.57 -18.50 -9.95
CA PRO A 538 -6.41 -19.05 -10.66
C PRO A 538 -5.22 -18.08 -10.73
N GLY A 539 -5.53 -16.78 -10.73
CA GLY A 539 -4.60 -15.66 -10.65
C GLY A 539 -3.74 -15.61 -9.38
N ASN A 540 -4.23 -16.18 -8.28
CA ASN A 540 -3.59 -16.04 -6.98
C ASN A 540 -2.68 -17.24 -6.75
N ARG A 541 -1.37 -17.04 -6.88
CA ARG A 541 -0.38 -18.11 -6.74
C ARG A 541 1.03 -17.59 -6.49
N VAL A 542 1.86 -18.48 -6.00
CA VAL A 542 3.33 -18.34 -5.97
C VAL A 542 3.91 -19.25 -7.05
N SER A 543 4.62 -18.69 -8.00
CA SER A 543 5.20 -19.39 -9.16
C SER A 543 6.72 -19.37 -9.09
N ILE A 544 7.33 -20.46 -9.52
CA ILE A 544 8.78 -20.57 -9.74
C ILE A 544 8.97 -20.53 -11.26
N LEU A 545 9.54 -19.46 -11.78
CA LEU A 545 9.83 -19.31 -13.20
C LEU A 545 11.30 -19.62 -13.47
N ARG A 546 11.60 -20.26 -14.59
CA ARG A 546 12.98 -20.43 -15.08
C ARG A 546 13.22 -19.46 -16.21
N ALA A 547 14.32 -18.72 -16.12
CA ALA A 547 14.86 -17.96 -17.24
C ALA A 547 15.98 -18.79 -17.88
N PHE A 548 15.86 -19.09 -19.16
CA PHE A 548 16.83 -19.89 -19.88
C PHE A 548 17.41 -19.16 -21.09
N LYS A 549 18.69 -19.43 -21.36
CA LYS A 549 19.41 -18.94 -22.53
C LYS A 549 20.18 -20.08 -23.15
N SER A 550 20.09 -20.26 -24.47
CA SER A 550 20.73 -21.38 -25.17
C SER A 550 20.41 -22.76 -24.57
N ASN A 551 19.19 -22.94 -24.04
CA ASN A 551 18.69 -24.12 -23.32
C ASN A 551 19.32 -24.41 -21.94
N GLU A 552 20.11 -23.49 -21.38
CA GLU A 552 20.61 -23.58 -20.01
C GLU A 552 19.82 -22.62 -19.10
N VAL A 553 19.44 -23.09 -17.90
CA VAL A 553 18.77 -22.25 -16.91
C VAL A 553 19.82 -21.33 -16.28
N GLU A 554 19.68 -20.03 -16.51
CA GLU A 554 20.61 -19.04 -15.93
C GLU A 554 20.16 -18.62 -14.53
N ILE A 555 18.85 -18.43 -14.33
CA ILE A 555 18.31 -17.92 -13.07
C ILE A 555 16.85 -18.33 -12.87
N PHE A 556 16.42 -18.42 -11.62
CA PHE A 556 15.02 -18.61 -11.26
C PHE A 556 14.39 -17.30 -10.81
N TYR A 557 13.08 -17.19 -10.95
CA TYR A 557 12.30 -16.12 -10.33
C TYR A 557 11.25 -16.72 -9.41
N LEU A 558 11.22 -16.26 -8.17
CA LEU A 558 10.07 -16.49 -7.30
C LEU A 558 9.08 -15.35 -7.54
N GLN A 559 7.87 -15.66 -7.99
CA GLN A 559 6.84 -14.68 -8.31
C GLN A 559 5.57 -14.93 -7.49
N ALA A 560 5.17 -13.95 -6.69
CA ALA A 560 3.87 -13.93 -6.02
C ALA A 560 2.90 -13.05 -6.81
N SER A 561 1.74 -13.59 -7.14
CA SER A 561 0.65 -12.87 -7.81
C SER A 561 -0.64 -13.02 -7.02
N TYR A 562 -1.38 -11.91 -6.86
CA TYR A 562 -2.64 -11.89 -6.14
C TYR A 562 -3.56 -10.80 -6.68
N THR A 563 -4.85 -11.08 -6.70
CA THR A 563 -5.89 -10.14 -7.06
C THR A 563 -7.14 -10.36 -6.22
N ASP A 564 -7.76 -9.26 -5.80
CA ASP A 564 -9.06 -9.23 -5.16
C ASP A 564 -9.91 -8.04 -5.67
N ALA A 565 -10.92 -7.63 -4.92
CA ALA A 565 -11.79 -6.50 -5.27
C ALA A 565 -11.16 -5.12 -4.99
N THR A 566 -10.05 -5.06 -4.26
CA THR A 566 -9.38 -3.82 -3.81
C THR A 566 -8.12 -3.51 -4.62
N GLY A 567 -7.48 -4.53 -5.19
CA GLY A 567 -6.32 -4.35 -6.05
C GLY A 567 -5.72 -5.66 -6.50
N SER A 568 -4.61 -5.54 -7.21
CA SER A 568 -3.78 -6.67 -7.64
C SER A 568 -2.31 -6.35 -7.43
N TYR A 569 -1.48 -7.37 -7.29
CA TYR A 569 -0.03 -7.23 -7.33
C TYR A 569 0.62 -8.39 -8.08
N VAL A 570 1.79 -8.11 -8.65
CA VAL A 570 2.74 -9.11 -9.15
C VAL A 570 4.09 -8.71 -8.60
N VAL A 571 4.61 -9.48 -7.64
CA VAL A 571 5.90 -9.22 -6.97
C VAL A 571 6.81 -10.39 -7.25
N TYR A 572 8.05 -10.12 -7.63
CA TYR A 572 9.03 -11.14 -7.93
C TYR A 572 10.41 -10.76 -7.43
N ALA A 573 11.27 -11.77 -7.31
CA ALA A 573 12.69 -11.57 -7.13
C ALA A 573 13.47 -12.71 -7.82
N PRO A 574 14.64 -12.40 -8.39
CA PRO A 574 15.53 -13.42 -8.91
C PRO A 574 16.15 -14.23 -7.75
N ILE A 575 16.35 -15.52 -7.98
CA ILE A 575 16.98 -16.47 -7.06
C ILE A 575 17.91 -17.35 -7.90
N ASP A 576 19.16 -17.49 -7.47
CA ASP A 576 20.12 -18.34 -8.17
C ASP A 576 19.81 -19.83 -7.96
N MET A 577 20.38 -20.67 -8.81
CA MET A 577 20.12 -22.11 -8.81
C MET A 577 20.46 -22.80 -7.47
N TYR A 578 21.51 -22.37 -6.77
CA TYR A 578 21.92 -23.00 -5.51
C TYR A 578 20.93 -22.67 -4.40
N ALA A 579 20.61 -21.39 -4.21
CA ALA A 579 19.60 -20.96 -3.24
C ALA A 579 18.22 -21.57 -3.54
N MET A 580 17.82 -21.62 -4.82
CA MET A 580 16.56 -22.26 -5.21
C MET A 580 16.54 -23.76 -4.88
N THR A 581 17.64 -24.47 -5.14
CA THR A 581 17.77 -25.89 -4.81
C THR A 581 17.69 -26.11 -3.29
N GLU A 582 18.34 -25.27 -2.49
CA GLU A 582 18.25 -25.34 -1.03
C GLU A 582 16.80 -25.14 -0.55
N LEU A 583 16.11 -24.13 -1.09
CA LEU A 583 14.72 -23.84 -0.74
C LEU A 583 13.77 -24.97 -1.11
N ILE A 584 13.89 -25.56 -2.30
CA ILE A 584 13.07 -26.71 -2.75
C ILE A 584 13.25 -27.92 -1.82
N ASN A 585 14.43 -28.05 -1.21
CA ASN A 585 14.75 -29.10 -0.24
C ASN A 585 14.43 -28.72 1.21
N GLY A 586 13.82 -27.56 1.46
CA GLY A 586 13.38 -27.15 2.79
C GLY A 586 14.37 -26.31 3.58
N GLY A 587 15.36 -25.70 2.91
CA GLY A 587 16.28 -24.72 3.48
C GLY A 587 15.57 -23.56 4.16
N ASN A 588 16.29 -22.84 5.03
CA ASN A 588 15.71 -21.78 5.83
C ASN A 588 15.53 -20.49 4.99
N PRO A 589 14.30 -20.04 4.72
CA PRO A 589 14.08 -18.83 3.94
C PRO A 589 14.54 -17.56 4.66
N ASP A 590 14.64 -17.55 5.99
CA ASP A 590 14.84 -16.33 6.77
C ASP A 590 16.24 -15.70 6.55
N ASN A 591 17.23 -16.47 6.11
CA ASN A 591 18.58 -15.97 5.88
C ASN A 591 18.85 -15.56 4.43
N LEU A 592 18.01 -15.99 3.48
CA LEU A 592 18.25 -15.71 2.07
C LEU A 592 18.01 -14.22 1.77
N ALA A 593 19.04 -13.52 1.28
CA ALA A 593 18.90 -12.14 0.84
C ALA A 593 17.97 -12.04 -0.38
N ILE A 594 16.96 -11.17 -0.31
CA ILE A 594 16.02 -10.99 -1.43
C ILE A 594 15.74 -9.50 -1.67
N LEU A 595 15.70 -9.12 -2.94
CA LEU A 595 15.36 -7.77 -3.38
C LEU A 595 14.09 -7.82 -4.23
N ALA A 596 12.98 -7.42 -3.61
CA ALA A 596 11.66 -7.55 -4.22
C ALA A 596 11.41 -6.45 -5.25
N SER A 597 11.00 -6.84 -6.45
CA SER A 597 10.59 -5.95 -7.53
C SER A 597 9.19 -6.30 -7.98
N GLY A 598 8.49 -5.37 -8.63
CA GLY A 598 7.17 -5.68 -9.19
C GLY A 598 6.20 -4.52 -9.24
N PHE A 599 4.92 -4.88 -9.13
CA PHE A 599 3.80 -4.06 -9.55
C PHE A 599 2.68 -4.08 -8.52
N SER A 600 2.14 -2.90 -8.24
CA SER A 600 0.86 -2.69 -7.54
C SER A 600 -0.13 -2.10 -8.54
N ILE A 601 -1.32 -2.71 -8.65
CA ILE A 601 -2.33 -2.37 -9.65
C ILE A 601 -3.64 -2.04 -8.92
N LEU A 602 -4.01 -0.77 -8.95
CA LEU A 602 -5.21 -0.22 -8.32
C LEU A 602 -6.23 0.19 -9.40
N PRO A 603 -7.53 0.27 -9.08
CA PRO A 603 -8.49 0.90 -9.99
C PRO A 603 -8.20 2.41 -10.13
N ASP A 604 -8.31 2.97 -11.33
CA ASP A 604 -8.20 4.43 -11.55
C ASP A 604 -9.42 5.16 -10.99
N LYS A 605 -10.60 4.59 -11.25
CA LYS A 605 -11.87 5.06 -10.69
C LYS A 605 -12.60 3.86 -10.11
N PRO A 606 -12.74 3.78 -8.77
CA PRO A 606 -13.48 2.68 -8.17
C PRO A 606 -14.96 2.81 -8.54
N LYS A 607 -15.42 2.00 -9.48
CA LYS A 607 -16.84 1.71 -9.72
C LYS A 607 -17.11 0.28 -9.27
N HIS A 608 -18.14 0.05 -8.46
CA HIS A 608 -18.37 -1.28 -7.87
C HIS A 608 -18.82 -2.34 -8.89
N ARG A 609 -19.28 -1.94 -10.09
CA ARG A 609 -19.92 -2.84 -11.06
C ARG A 609 -19.15 -3.06 -12.36
N ASP A 610 -18.05 -2.35 -12.60
CA ASP A 610 -17.37 -2.41 -13.90
C ASP A 610 -15.84 -2.41 -13.75
N ASP A 611 -15.25 -3.57 -14.06
CA ASP A 611 -13.80 -3.70 -14.32
C ASP A 611 -13.39 -3.04 -15.66
N THR A 612 -14.28 -2.27 -16.30
CA THR A 612 -14.08 -1.64 -17.61
C THR A 612 -13.34 -0.30 -17.53
N GLY A 613 -13.08 0.21 -16.32
CA GLY A 613 -12.30 1.42 -16.10
C GLY A 613 -10.78 1.19 -16.23
N GLY A 614 -10.02 2.29 -16.35
CA GLY A 614 -8.57 2.26 -16.32
C GLY A 614 -7.98 1.78 -14.99
N SER A 615 -6.66 1.68 -14.93
CA SER A 615 -5.93 1.22 -13.75
C SER A 615 -4.74 2.12 -13.41
N LEU A 616 -4.46 2.26 -12.14
CA LEU A 616 -3.26 2.91 -11.64
C LEU A 616 -2.21 1.85 -11.40
N LEU A 617 -1.12 1.91 -12.16
CA LEU A 617 0.02 1.01 -12.04
C LEU A 617 1.15 1.72 -11.30
N THR A 618 1.58 1.16 -10.18
CA THR A 618 2.82 1.54 -9.49
C THR A 618 3.86 0.45 -9.73
N ILE A 619 4.99 0.84 -10.33
CA ILE A 619 6.14 -0.03 -10.60
C ILE A 619 7.20 0.26 -9.55
N ALA A 620 7.83 -0.77 -8.98
CA ALA A 620 9.02 -0.58 -8.17
C ALA A 620 10.07 -1.65 -8.46
N PHE A 621 11.32 -1.19 -8.64
CA PHE A 621 12.50 -2.03 -8.81
C PHE A 621 13.46 -1.80 -7.67
N HIS A 622 13.87 -2.88 -7.03
CA HIS A 622 14.85 -2.87 -5.93
C HIS A 622 16.11 -3.59 -6.38
N VAL A 623 17.21 -2.85 -6.42
CA VAL A 623 18.50 -3.33 -6.92
C VAL A 623 19.60 -3.07 -5.91
N ALA A 624 20.64 -3.91 -5.93
CA ALA A 624 21.85 -3.66 -5.17
C ALA A 624 22.61 -2.47 -5.78
N ALA A 625 23.13 -1.58 -4.94
CA ALA A 625 24.05 -0.54 -5.37
C ALA A 625 25.44 -1.20 -5.43
N GLY A 626 25.98 -1.40 -6.62
CA GLY A 626 27.24 -2.11 -6.79
C GLY A 626 28.38 -1.47 -6.00
N THR A 627 29.21 -2.30 -5.38
CA THR A 627 30.55 -1.91 -4.93
C THR A 627 31.48 -1.93 -6.14
N SER A 628 31.37 -0.96 -7.05
CA SER A 628 32.22 -1.00 -8.27
C SER A 628 33.69 -0.79 -7.90
N THR A 629 34.49 -1.85 -7.93
CA THR A 629 35.96 -1.80 -7.96
C THR A 629 36.52 -1.54 -9.37
N GLN A 630 35.65 -1.38 -10.39
CA GLN A 630 36.05 -0.92 -11.72
C GLN A 630 35.19 0.26 -12.19
N GLU A 631 35.89 1.34 -12.55
CA GLU A 631 35.44 2.63 -13.11
C GLU A 631 34.21 3.28 -12.45
N HIS A 632 34.46 4.37 -11.72
CA HIS A 632 33.48 5.25 -11.08
C HIS A 632 32.29 5.62 -11.99
N VAL A 633 31.25 4.78 -12.01
CA VAL A 633 29.93 5.18 -12.50
C VAL A 633 29.34 6.10 -11.44
N SER A 634 29.27 7.39 -11.75
CA SER A 634 28.73 8.40 -10.82
C SER A 634 27.30 8.04 -10.39
N ALA A 635 26.87 8.46 -9.20
CA ALA A 635 25.50 8.27 -8.73
C ALA A 635 24.45 8.79 -9.74
N HIS A 636 24.79 9.83 -10.51
CA HIS A 636 23.96 10.36 -11.59
C HIS A 636 23.80 9.38 -12.75
N GLN A 637 24.87 8.68 -13.17
CA GLN A 637 24.80 7.71 -14.26
C GLN A 637 23.98 6.47 -13.88
N HIS A 638 24.09 6.01 -12.63
CA HIS A 638 23.23 4.95 -12.09
C HIS A 638 21.75 5.39 -12.09
N ALA A 639 21.44 6.59 -11.60
CA ALA A 639 20.08 7.11 -11.61
C ALA A 639 19.51 7.28 -13.03
N ASN A 640 20.32 7.72 -14.01
CA ASN A 640 19.92 7.81 -15.42
C ASN A 640 19.52 6.45 -15.99
N LEU A 641 20.34 5.44 -15.75
CA LEU A 641 20.09 4.10 -16.26
C LEU A 641 18.81 3.51 -15.66
N MET A 642 18.63 3.66 -14.36
CA MET A 642 17.46 3.14 -13.64
C MET A 642 16.18 3.86 -14.07
N TYR A 643 16.25 5.17 -14.33
CA TYR A 643 15.17 5.89 -14.97
C TYR A 643 14.86 5.32 -16.37
N CYS A 644 15.87 5.04 -17.19
CA CYS A 644 15.67 4.44 -18.52
C CYS A 644 15.00 3.06 -18.42
N VAL A 645 15.39 2.22 -17.47
CA VAL A 645 14.77 0.91 -17.24
C VAL A 645 13.29 1.08 -16.85
N LEU A 646 12.98 1.98 -15.90
CA LEU A 646 11.60 2.27 -15.52
C LEU A 646 10.77 2.80 -16.69
N ALA A 647 11.26 3.84 -17.38
CA ALA A 647 10.55 4.46 -18.50
C ALA A 647 10.33 3.49 -19.66
N SER A 648 11.32 2.65 -19.96
CA SER A 648 11.19 1.63 -21.00
C SER A 648 10.20 0.55 -20.60
N THR A 649 10.21 0.12 -19.33
CA THR A 649 9.21 -0.83 -18.80
C THR A 649 7.80 -0.26 -18.97
N VAL A 650 7.59 1.02 -18.63
CA VAL A 650 6.28 1.68 -18.80
C VAL A 650 5.81 1.60 -20.25
N VAL A 651 6.65 2.02 -21.20
CA VAL A 651 6.31 2.00 -22.64
C VAL A 651 6.03 0.58 -23.11
N SER A 652 6.89 -0.37 -22.74
CA SER A 652 6.71 -1.78 -23.10
C SER A 652 5.43 -2.41 -22.54
N VAL A 653 5.05 -2.06 -21.31
CA VAL A 653 3.78 -2.52 -20.72
C VAL A 653 2.59 -1.93 -21.49
N GLU A 654 2.64 -0.64 -21.84
CA GLU A 654 1.59 0.00 -22.63
C GLU A 654 1.48 -0.63 -24.03
N ASP A 655 2.59 -0.83 -24.72
CA ASP A 655 2.63 -1.43 -26.06
C ASP A 655 2.16 -2.90 -26.03
N GLY A 656 2.64 -3.69 -25.07
CA GLY A 656 2.23 -5.09 -24.89
C GLY A 656 0.72 -5.22 -24.62
N LEU A 657 0.15 -4.35 -23.78
CA LEU A 657 -1.29 -4.30 -23.50
C LEU A 657 -2.15 -3.87 -24.69
N GLN A 658 -1.61 -3.07 -25.62
CA GLN A 658 -2.32 -2.73 -26.86
C GLN A 658 -2.36 -3.89 -27.85
N SER A 659 -1.38 -4.80 -27.77
CA SER A 659 -1.25 -5.95 -28.65
C SER A 659 -2.01 -7.20 -28.21
N THR A 660 -2.47 -7.23 -26.95
CA THR A 660 -3.24 -8.32 -26.32
C THR A 660 -4.73 -8.03 -26.31
#